data_AF-A0A444XD91-F1
#
_entry.id   AF-A0A444XD91-F1
#
_cell.length_a   1.000
_cell.length_b   1.000
_cell.length_c   1.000
_cell.angle_alpha   90.00
_cell.angle_beta   90.00
_cell.angle_gamma   90.00
#
_symmetry.space_group_name_H-M   'P 1'
#
loop_
_entity.id
_entity.type
_entity.pdbx_description
1 polymer ?
#
loop_
_entity_poly.entity_id
_entity_poly.type
_entity_poly.pdbx_seq_one_letter_code
_entity_poly.pdbx_strand_id
1 'polypeptide(L)'
;MARKYEEDAVEIDLGTTYSCVAVWQEQHCRVEIIHNDQGNRTTPSYVAFTANQRLIGDAAKNQAAANPINTVFGITMARKYEGHAVGIDLGTTYSCVAVWQEQHCRVEIIHNDQGNRTTPSYVAFTANQRLIGDAAKNQAAANPINTVFGTRKATRDAGAIAGLNVMRIISEPTAAAIAYGLYKRSNCGGERNIFIFDLGGGTFDVSLLTIKGNVFQVKATAGNTHLGGEDFDNRVVNYFVNEFKRKNKVDIGGDARALRRLRTACEKAKRTLSYAVTATIELDAFFKGVDLYSSITRARFEKLNMDLFRECLETVDRCITDSNVDKSSIHDVVLVGGSSRIPKVQELLQEFFKGKELCKSINPDEAVACGAAVAAALLNGGIKSSAPNLVLQDVTPLSLGQAVRGDVMSVVIPRNTTIPVKKSETFFTVHDNQSSVLKEIYEGERTRASDNNLLGRFTLSRIPPAPKGHPIFTCFDLDADGILCVTAEEKTTGNKNQITITSDKGKLSQEEIERLIEEAERYKVEDEKFLEKANAIRALEDYVYDMEKALIVSKLCPEDKKKVNSAIDKARTLLDDGNKENIETHISLFRLACCESKEARTMARKYKGHAVGIDLGTTYSCVAVWQEQHCRVEIIHNDQGNRTTPSYVAFTANQRFIGDAAKNQAAANPTNTVFDVKRLIGRKYSDPIVKNDILMWPFKVTAGIDDKPMIVVTYKDKEMHFSAEEISSMVLTKMREIAEAYLESPVCDAVITVPAYFNDSQRKATRDAGAIAGLNVMRIISEPTAAAIAYGLDKRSDCAGKRNIFIFDLGGGTFDVSLLTIKGKVFQVKATAGNTHLGGEDFDSRIVTYFVKEFKRKNKVDISGNPRALRRLRTACEKAKRTLSYATTATIELDAFFEGIDFCSSITRARFEELNMDLFRECLETVDRCITDSNVDKASVHDVVLVGGSSRIPKVQELLQEFFKGKELCKSINPDEAVAYGAAVKAALLSGGTKSSAPNLVLQDVTPLSLGVRTRGDVMTVVIPRNTNIPVKKSRNLFTVVDNQLSVLQEIYEGERTRASDNNLLGLYTFHGIPPAPKGHPVSICFDLDADGILCVTSKEKTTGNKNQITITNDEGRLSQEEIKRLIKEAKRYKVEDDKFLKKVKAMNALDDYVYDMEKALIGSKLCPADKKKLNSAIDKARTLLDDGNKENIETHVFVEHLNEAKLIFEPIIAKTR
;
A
#
# COMPACT_ATOMS: atom_id res chain seq x y z
N MET A 1 27.80 -51.67 15.59
CA MET A 1 26.61 -52.53 15.39
C MET A 1 25.98 -52.44 13.99
N ALA A 2 25.97 -51.29 13.30
CA ALA A 2 25.30 -51.15 11.98
C ALA A 2 25.88 -51.96 10.79
N ARG A 3 27.07 -52.56 10.91
CA ARG A 3 27.68 -53.39 9.83
C ARG A 3 27.08 -54.81 9.71
N LYS A 4 26.16 -55.20 10.60
CA LYS A 4 25.65 -56.59 10.65
C LYS A 4 24.26 -56.78 10.02
N TYR A 5 23.60 -55.71 9.58
CA TYR A 5 22.20 -55.68 9.13
C TYR A 5 22.04 -54.85 7.84
N GLU A 6 22.89 -55.11 6.84
CA GLU A 6 22.97 -54.30 5.60
C GLU A 6 21.72 -54.32 4.71
N GLU A 7 20.72 -55.18 4.98
CA GLU A 7 19.50 -55.30 4.15
C GLU A 7 18.20 -54.79 4.80
N ASP A 8 18.20 -54.40 6.09
CA ASP A 8 17.00 -53.88 6.77
C ASP A 8 17.09 -52.36 7.01
N ALA A 9 15.95 -51.65 6.94
CA ALA A 9 15.88 -50.22 7.24
C ALA A 9 16.13 -49.98 8.74
N VAL A 10 17.29 -49.40 9.07
CA VAL A 10 17.68 -49.06 10.44
C VAL A 10 17.30 -47.60 10.73
N GLU A 11 16.46 -47.39 11.74
CA GLU A 11 16.12 -46.05 12.23
C GLU A 11 16.83 -45.81 13.58
N ILE A 12 17.60 -44.73 13.65
CA ILE A 12 18.35 -44.35 14.85
C ILE A 12 17.74 -43.07 15.40
N ASP A 13 17.08 -43.17 16.55
CA ASP A 13 16.64 -41.99 17.30
C ASP A 13 17.81 -41.46 18.11
N LEU A 14 18.30 -40.28 17.72
CA LEU A 14 19.32 -39.54 18.45
C LEU A 14 18.65 -38.55 19.41
N GLY A 15 18.02 -39.10 20.45
CA GLY A 15 17.47 -38.30 21.54
C GLY A 15 18.54 -37.43 22.20
N THR A 16 18.14 -36.28 22.71
CA THR A 16 19.05 -35.28 23.34
C THR A 16 19.78 -35.81 24.57
N THR A 17 19.32 -36.90 25.20
CA THR A 17 19.92 -37.48 26.42
C THR A 17 20.35 -38.94 26.25
N TYR A 18 19.54 -39.75 25.57
CA TYR A 18 19.85 -41.15 25.24
C TYR A 18 19.36 -41.44 23.82
N SER A 19 20.13 -42.25 23.10
CA SER A 19 19.81 -42.75 21.77
C SER A 19 19.46 -44.24 21.81
N CYS A 20 18.58 -44.69 20.92
CA CYS A 20 18.33 -46.12 20.70
C CYS A 20 18.39 -46.44 19.21
N VAL A 21 18.69 -47.70 18.90
CA VAL A 21 18.70 -48.21 17.52
C VAL A 21 17.55 -49.19 17.40
N ALA A 22 16.60 -48.89 16.53
CA ALA A 22 15.47 -49.76 16.24
C ALA A 22 15.58 -50.24 14.79
N VAL A 23 15.30 -51.53 14.59
CA VAL A 23 15.31 -52.14 13.26
C VAL A 23 13.93 -52.67 12.96
N TRP A 24 13.41 -52.30 11.79
CA TRP A 24 12.19 -52.87 11.25
C TRP A 24 12.52 -54.20 10.58
N GLN A 25 11.96 -55.30 11.07
CA GLN A 25 12.08 -56.60 10.41
C GLN A 25 10.93 -56.82 9.45
N GLU A 26 11.21 -56.76 8.15
CA GLU A 26 10.19 -56.92 7.10
C GLU A 26 9.47 -58.27 7.17
N GLN A 27 10.17 -59.35 7.51
CA GLN A 27 9.56 -60.68 7.57
C GLN A 27 8.50 -60.84 8.68
N HIS A 28 8.54 -60.00 9.72
CA HIS A 28 7.66 -60.10 10.88
C HIS A 28 6.80 -58.86 11.12
N CYS A 29 6.90 -57.85 10.25
CA CYS A 29 6.21 -56.56 10.34
C CYS A 29 6.22 -55.94 11.76
N ARG A 30 7.39 -55.95 12.42
CA ARG A 30 7.54 -55.40 13.78
C ARG A 30 8.87 -54.66 13.95
N VAL A 31 8.86 -53.66 14.83
CA VAL A 31 10.05 -52.91 15.25
C VAL A 31 10.71 -53.62 16.44
N GLU A 32 12.01 -53.89 16.35
CA GLU A 32 12.80 -54.45 17.45
C GLU A 32 13.95 -53.52 17.85
N ILE A 33 14.14 -53.29 19.16
CA ILE A 33 15.19 -52.39 19.68
C ILE A 33 16.46 -53.18 19.96
N ILE A 34 17.56 -52.77 19.33
CA ILE A 34 18.86 -53.41 19.48
C ILE A 34 19.54 -52.93 20.77
N HIS A 35 19.93 -53.90 21.60
CA HIS A 35 20.67 -53.65 22.82
C HIS A 35 22.15 -53.36 22.50
N ASN A 36 22.78 -52.42 23.22
CA ASN A 36 24.19 -52.07 23.04
C ASN A 36 25.15 -53.16 23.57
N ASP A 37 26.46 -52.96 23.41
CA ASP A 37 27.50 -53.96 23.77
C ASP A 37 27.53 -54.32 25.27
N GLN A 38 26.80 -53.58 26.12
CA GLN A 38 26.62 -53.84 27.55
C GLN A 38 25.22 -54.40 27.88
N GLY A 39 24.39 -54.67 26.89
CA GLY A 39 23.04 -55.24 27.04
C GLY A 39 21.94 -54.22 27.31
N ASN A 40 22.18 -52.92 27.19
CA ASN A 40 21.19 -51.87 27.45
C ASN A 40 20.45 -51.43 26.17
N ARG A 41 19.14 -51.15 26.28
CA ARG A 41 18.29 -50.74 25.14
C ARG A 41 18.54 -49.31 24.64
N THR A 42 19.22 -48.50 25.44
CA THR A 42 19.50 -47.09 25.17
C THR A 42 20.96 -46.79 25.51
N THR A 43 21.58 -45.88 24.76
CA THR A 43 22.97 -45.44 24.97
C THR A 43 22.99 -43.92 25.16
N PRO A 44 23.65 -43.38 26.19
CA PRO A 44 23.67 -41.94 26.44
C PRO A 44 24.34 -41.16 25.29
N SER A 45 23.79 -40.00 24.93
CA SER A 45 24.24 -39.20 23.79
C SER A 45 25.44 -38.29 24.13
N TYR A 46 26.49 -38.83 24.77
CA TYR A 46 27.67 -38.08 25.24
C TYR A 46 28.88 -38.28 24.32
N VAL A 47 29.65 -37.22 24.10
CA VAL A 47 30.95 -37.29 23.43
C VAL A 47 31.97 -36.47 24.22
N ALA A 48 33.07 -37.10 24.63
CA ALA A 48 34.15 -36.47 25.38
C ALA A 48 35.46 -36.61 24.62
N PHE A 49 36.28 -35.55 24.63
CA PHE A 49 37.58 -35.55 23.97
C PHE A 49 38.69 -35.57 25.02
N THR A 50 39.58 -36.55 24.92
CA THR A 50 40.84 -36.57 25.64
C THR A 50 41.96 -36.16 24.67
N ALA A 51 43.15 -35.83 25.19
CA ALA A 51 44.28 -35.42 24.35
C ALA A 51 44.61 -36.40 23.21
N ASN A 52 44.26 -37.68 23.37
CA ASN A 52 44.67 -38.75 22.46
C ASN A 52 43.51 -39.55 21.83
N GLN A 53 42.25 -39.34 22.23
CA GLN A 53 41.11 -40.11 21.70
C GLN A 53 39.74 -39.46 21.97
N ARG A 54 38.76 -39.79 21.11
CA ARG A 54 37.34 -39.43 21.24
C ARG A 54 36.56 -40.57 21.91
N LEU A 55 35.90 -40.27 23.02
CA LEU A 55 35.04 -41.18 23.77
C LEU A 55 33.57 -40.88 23.44
N ILE A 56 32.71 -41.91 23.39
CA ILE A 56 31.28 -41.77 23.07
C ILE A 56 30.47 -42.64 24.05
N GLY A 57 29.25 -42.23 24.41
CA GLY A 57 28.35 -43.03 25.23
C GLY A 57 28.65 -42.94 26.72
N ASP A 58 28.44 -44.04 27.45
CA ASP A 58 28.66 -44.12 28.90
C ASP A 58 30.10 -43.77 29.32
N ALA A 59 31.10 -44.09 28.49
CA ALA A 59 32.49 -43.72 28.73
C ALA A 59 32.70 -42.19 28.71
N ALA A 60 32.03 -41.49 27.80
CA ALA A 60 32.05 -40.03 27.73
C ALA A 60 31.26 -39.38 28.87
N LYS A 61 30.14 -39.99 29.28
CA LYS A 61 29.35 -39.55 30.44
C LYS A 61 30.13 -39.65 31.75
N ASN A 62 30.89 -40.74 31.93
CA ASN A 62 31.73 -40.93 33.12
C ASN A 62 32.93 -39.97 33.15
N GLN A 63 33.52 -39.66 31.99
CA GLN A 63 34.56 -38.63 31.87
C GLN A 63 34.02 -37.23 32.21
N ALA A 64 32.78 -36.91 31.81
CA ALA A 64 32.14 -35.62 32.08
C ALA A 64 31.90 -35.36 33.58
N ALA A 65 31.67 -36.41 34.36
CA ALA A 65 31.55 -36.33 35.82
C ALA A 65 32.89 -36.01 36.50
N ALA A 66 34.02 -36.36 35.87
CA ALA A 66 35.36 -36.13 36.40
C ALA A 66 36.01 -34.82 35.90
N ASN A 67 35.70 -34.37 34.68
CA ASN A 67 36.21 -33.10 34.14
C ASN A 67 35.25 -32.49 33.08
N PRO A 68 34.39 -31.52 33.45
CA PRO A 68 33.28 -31.06 32.60
C PRO A 68 33.70 -30.25 31.36
N ILE A 69 34.91 -29.68 31.35
CA ILE A 69 35.30 -28.61 30.43
C ILE A 69 35.44 -29.10 28.97
N ASN A 70 35.68 -30.40 28.74
CA ASN A 70 35.95 -30.97 27.41
C ASN A 70 34.88 -31.95 26.90
N THR A 71 33.63 -31.81 27.36
CA THR A 71 32.52 -32.69 26.93
C THR A 71 31.46 -31.89 26.17
N VAL A 72 31.09 -32.35 24.97
CA VAL A 72 30.06 -31.72 24.13
C VAL A 72 28.74 -32.49 24.25
N PHE A 73 27.66 -31.75 24.52
CA PHE A 73 26.30 -32.29 24.63
C PHE A 73 25.54 -32.08 23.31
N GLY A 74 24.98 -33.16 22.75
CA GLY A 74 24.08 -33.11 21.59
C GLY A 74 24.74 -32.72 20.27
N ILE A 75 25.18 -33.71 19.49
CA ILE A 75 25.61 -33.48 18.09
C ILE A 75 24.52 -34.04 17.16
N THR A 76 23.72 -33.15 16.58
CA THR A 76 22.84 -33.50 15.45
C THR A 76 23.62 -33.27 14.16
N MET A 77 24.01 -34.34 13.46
CA MET A 77 24.55 -34.25 12.10
C MET A 77 23.42 -33.86 11.13
N ALA A 78 23.55 -32.72 10.46
CA ALA A 78 22.57 -32.22 9.50
C ALA A 78 22.44 -33.17 8.28
N ARG A 79 21.24 -33.75 8.09
CA ARG A 79 20.81 -34.28 6.79
C ARG A 79 20.62 -33.10 5.81
N LYS A 80 21.00 -33.28 4.55
CA LYS A 80 20.62 -32.39 3.44
C LYS A 80 19.09 -32.45 3.28
N TYR A 81 18.38 -31.49 3.89
CA TYR A 81 16.98 -31.20 3.58
C TYR A 81 16.94 -30.37 2.30
N GLU A 82 16.09 -30.74 1.34
CA GLU A 82 15.68 -29.83 0.26
C GLU A 82 14.82 -28.73 0.90
N GLY A 83 15.47 -27.65 1.35
CA GLY A 83 14.82 -26.52 2.01
C GLY A 83 14.11 -25.60 1.02
N HIS A 84 12.98 -25.02 1.45
CA HIS A 84 12.29 -23.97 0.71
C HIS A 84 13.17 -22.73 0.54
N ALA A 85 13.07 -22.08 -0.62
CA ALA A 85 13.75 -20.81 -0.88
C ALA A 85 13.03 -19.65 -0.18
N VAL A 86 13.73 -18.98 0.73
CA VAL A 86 13.21 -17.86 1.54
C VAL A 86 13.99 -16.59 1.23
N GLY A 87 13.28 -15.48 1.07
CA GLY A 87 13.81 -14.13 1.03
C GLY A 87 13.63 -13.45 2.37
N ILE A 88 14.69 -12.82 2.86
CA ILE A 88 14.67 -12.11 4.14
C ILE A 88 15.13 -10.68 3.88
N ASP A 89 14.26 -9.73 4.17
CA ASP A 89 14.59 -8.33 4.34
C ASP A 89 14.87 -8.07 5.82
N LEU A 90 16.15 -7.86 6.15
CA LEU A 90 16.62 -7.64 7.51
C LEU A 90 16.73 -6.13 7.78
N GLY A 91 15.58 -5.47 7.90
CA GLY A 91 15.53 -4.03 8.10
C GLY A 91 15.91 -3.59 9.52
N THR A 92 16.31 -2.32 9.64
CA THR A 92 16.79 -1.73 10.90
C THR A 92 15.70 -1.64 11.98
N THR A 93 14.46 -1.30 11.58
CA THR A 93 13.34 -1.11 12.50
C THR A 93 12.29 -2.24 12.38
N TYR A 94 12.09 -2.77 11.17
CA TYR A 94 11.21 -3.90 10.88
C TYR A 94 11.88 -4.80 9.84
N SER A 95 11.69 -6.10 9.99
CA SER A 95 12.14 -7.14 9.05
C SER A 95 10.93 -7.78 8.37
N CYS A 96 11.12 -8.26 7.14
CA CYS A 96 10.09 -8.93 6.35
C CYS A 96 10.63 -10.25 5.81
N VAL A 97 9.78 -11.28 5.75
CA VAL A 97 10.17 -12.61 5.28
C VAL A 97 9.18 -13.06 4.22
N ALA A 98 9.70 -13.54 3.10
CA ALA A 98 8.91 -14.05 1.98
C ALA A 98 9.39 -15.43 1.58
N VAL A 99 8.49 -16.29 1.13
CA VAL A 99 8.82 -17.63 0.63
C VAL A 99 8.33 -17.78 -0.80
N TRP A 100 9.12 -18.46 -1.62
CA TRP A 100 8.69 -18.85 -2.96
C TRP A 100 7.83 -20.13 -2.88
N GLN A 101 6.59 -20.03 -3.35
CA GLN A 101 5.67 -21.16 -3.43
C GLN A 101 5.77 -21.80 -4.82
N GLU A 102 6.51 -22.91 -4.94
CA GLU A 102 6.71 -23.62 -6.21
C GLU A 102 5.39 -24.04 -6.87
N GLN A 103 4.40 -24.47 -6.08
CA GLN A 103 3.10 -24.96 -6.58
C GLN A 103 2.25 -23.86 -7.24
N HIS A 104 2.54 -22.59 -6.95
CA HIS A 104 1.73 -21.44 -7.36
C HIS A 104 2.50 -20.40 -8.16
N CYS A 105 3.80 -20.64 -8.43
CA CYS A 105 4.70 -19.72 -9.12
C CYS A 105 4.62 -18.27 -8.59
N ARG A 106 4.46 -18.12 -7.28
CA ARG A 106 4.26 -16.81 -6.62
C ARG A 106 5.06 -16.73 -5.33
N VAL A 107 5.35 -15.50 -4.94
CA VAL A 107 5.89 -15.18 -3.62
C VAL A 107 4.76 -15.04 -2.62
N GLU A 108 4.97 -15.54 -1.41
CA GLU A 108 4.06 -15.36 -0.28
C GLU A 108 4.81 -14.75 0.91
N ILE A 109 4.21 -13.75 1.56
CA ILE A 109 4.78 -13.15 2.77
C ILE A 109 4.46 -14.05 3.96
N ILE A 110 5.48 -14.35 4.76
CA ILE A 110 5.33 -15.07 6.00
C ILE A 110 4.90 -14.09 7.09
N HIS A 111 3.70 -14.26 7.60
CA HIS A 111 3.23 -13.47 8.74
C HIS A 111 3.96 -13.88 10.02
N ASN A 112 4.19 -12.92 10.91
CA ASN A 112 4.71 -13.20 12.24
C ASN A 112 3.63 -13.88 13.13
N ASP A 113 4.02 -14.22 14.35
CA ASP A 113 3.17 -14.87 15.36
C ASP A 113 1.92 -14.06 15.75
N GLN A 114 1.91 -12.76 15.47
CA GLN A 114 0.78 -11.85 15.67
C GLN A 114 -0.07 -11.63 14.40
N GLY A 115 0.27 -12.31 13.29
CA GLY A 115 -0.40 -12.17 12.00
C GLY A 115 0.02 -10.93 11.20
N ASN A 116 1.06 -10.21 11.64
CA ASN A 116 1.59 -9.04 10.95
C ASN A 116 2.52 -9.46 9.79
N ARG A 117 2.52 -8.68 8.71
CA ARG A 117 3.34 -8.94 7.51
C ARG A 117 4.80 -8.52 7.67
N THR A 118 5.12 -7.75 8.70
CA THR A 118 6.48 -7.36 9.09
C THR A 118 6.67 -7.59 10.59
N THR A 119 7.90 -7.85 11.01
CA THR A 119 8.27 -8.10 12.41
C THR A 119 9.18 -6.98 12.90
N PRO A 120 8.93 -6.36 14.06
CA PRO A 120 9.87 -5.38 14.61
C PRO A 120 11.26 -5.99 14.83
N SER A 121 12.32 -5.28 14.44
CA SER A 121 13.72 -5.73 14.60
C SER A 121 14.24 -5.50 16.03
N TYR A 122 13.59 -6.14 17.01
CA TYR A 122 13.82 -5.96 18.44
C TYR A 122 14.24 -7.27 19.11
N VAL A 123 15.23 -7.21 20.00
CA VAL A 123 15.60 -8.32 20.88
C VAL A 123 15.66 -7.80 22.32
N ALA A 124 14.98 -8.46 23.24
CA ALA A 124 15.02 -8.12 24.66
C ALA A 124 15.39 -9.34 25.52
N PHE A 125 16.10 -9.10 26.61
CA PHE A 125 16.52 -10.14 27.53
C PHE A 125 15.82 -9.96 28.88
N THR A 126 15.21 -11.03 29.39
CA THR A 126 14.77 -11.13 30.78
C THR A 126 15.72 -12.05 31.55
N ALA A 127 15.54 -12.20 32.86
CA ALA A 127 16.32 -13.12 33.67
C ALA A 127 16.25 -14.59 33.17
N ASN A 128 15.16 -14.98 32.49
CA ASN A 128 14.88 -16.38 32.16
C ASN A 128 14.63 -16.66 30.66
N GLN A 129 14.49 -15.63 29.81
CA GLN A 129 14.13 -15.80 28.40
C GLN A 129 14.58 -14.62 27.51
N ARG A 130 14.83 -14.92 26.23
CA ARG A 130 15.04 -13.96 25.15
C ARG A 130 13.73 -13.70 24.42
N LEU A 131 13.27 -12.45 24.38
CA LEU A 131 12.14 -12.02 23.58
C LEU A 131 12.63 -11.45 22.24
N ILE A 132 11.83 -11.61 21.18
CA ILE A 132 12.11 -11.12 19.83
C ILE A 132 10.82 -10.48 19.28
N GLY A 133 10.94 -9.51 18.38
CA GLY A 133 9.78 -8.99 17.65
C GLY A 133 8.84 -8.16 18.51
N ASP A 134 7.53 -8.36 18.35
CA ASP A 134 6.50 -7.63 19.06
C ASP A 134 6.61 -7.78 20.59
N ALA A 135 6.96 -8.99 21.07
CA ALA A 135 7.18 -9.24 22.50
C ALA A 135 8.35 -8.44 23.07
N ALA A 136 9.46 -8.34 22.34
CA ALA A 136 10.62 -7.53 22.73
C ALA A 136 10.31 -6.03 22.67
N LYS A 137 9.58 -5.59 21.64
CA LYS A 137 9.14 -4.20 21.49
C LYS A 137 8.22 -3.77 22.64
N ASN A 138 7.30 -4.63 23.06
CA ASN A 138 6.42 -4.40 24.20
C ASN A 138 7.18 -4.40 25.53
N GLN A 139 8.13 -5.31 25.71
CA GLN A 139 8.99 -5.33 26.91
C GLN A 139 9.85 -4.05 27.01
N ALA A 140 10.35 -3.52 25.89
CA ALA A 140 11.15 -2.30 25.86
C ALA A 140 10.42 -1.07 26.42
N ALA A 141 9.08 -1.04 26.37
CA ALA A 141 8.27 0.02 26.98
C ALA A 141 8.22 -0.08 28.53
N ALA A 142 8.46 -1.27 29.08
CA ALA A 142 8.43 -1.56 30.51
C ALA A 142 9.84 -1.59 31.14
N ASN A 143 10.87 -2.10 30.44
CA ASN A 143 12.25 -2.16 30.91
C ASN A 143 13.26 -1.91 29.76
N PRO A 144 13.67 -0.65 29.52
CA PRO A 144 14.48 -0.27 28.36
C PRO A 144 15.95 -0.69 28.45
N ILE A 145 16.47 -1.03 29.64
CA ILE A 145 17.91 -1.29 29.87
C ILE A 145 18.36 -2.62 29.26
N ASN A 146 17.45 -3.59 29.09
CA ASN A 146 17.77 -4.94 28.61
C ASN A 146 17.31 -5.22 27.16
N THR A 147 17.12 -4.17 26.35
CA THR A 147 16.69 -4.31 24.94
C THR A 147 17.82 -3.88 24.00
N VAL A 148 18.15 -4.74 23.04
CA VAL A 148 19.18 -4.50 22.01
C VAL A 148 18.50 -4.25 20.66
N PHE A 149 19.02 -3.27 19.93
CA PHE A 149 18.60 -2.91 18.58
C PHE A 149 19.60 -3.47 17.58
N GLY A 150 19.12 -3.87 16.39
CA GLY A 150 19.99 -4.40 15.34
C GLY A 150 21.04 -3.38 14.92
N THR A 151 22.32 -3.74 14.99
CA THR A 151 23.44 -2.95 14.45
C THR A 151 24.01 -3.60 13.19
N ARG A 152 24.46 -2.78 12.24
CA ARG A 152 25.00 -3.23 10.95
C ARG A 152 26.37 -3.90 11.13
N LYS A 153 26.40 -5.23 11.23
CA LYS A 153 27.62 -6.02 10.94
C LYS A 153 27.27 -7.49 10.68
N ALA A 154 27.77 -7.99 9.55
CA ALA A 154 27.86 -9.39 9.12
C ALA A 154 26.53 -10.15 8.85
N THR A 155 25.76 -9.73 7.84
CA THR A 155 24.52 -10.40 7.41
C THR A 155 24.71 -11.86 6.96
N ARG A 156 25.84 -12.19 6.30
CA ARG A 156 26.16 -13.58 5.89
C ARG A 156 26.40 -14.47 7.11
N ASP A 157 27.21 -13.99 8.05
CA ASP A 157 27.53 -14.73 9.27
C ASP A 157 26.31 -14.83 10.19
N ALA A 158 25.49 -13.79 10.28
CA ALA A 158 24.22 -13.82 11.01
C ALA A 158 23.27 -14.89 10.45
N GLY A 159 23.17 -15.00 9.13
CA GLY A 159 22.40 -16.07 8.48
C GLY A 159 22.96 -17.47 8.78
N ALA A 160 24.29 -17.64 8.69
CA ALA A 160 24.95 -18.90 9.02
C ALA A 160 24.78 -19.29 10.51
N ILE A 161 24.91 -18.33 11.43
CA ILE A 161 24.68 -18.50 12.87
C ILE A 161 23.21 -18.87 13.16
N ALA A 162 22.26 -18.33 12.37
CA ALA A 162 20.85 -18.68 12.44
C ALA A 162 20.51 -20.04 11.81
N GLY A 163 21.51 -20.77 11.29
CA GLY A 163 21.33 -22.09 10.67
C GLY A 163 20.85 -22.03 9.21
N LEU A 164 20.93 -20.88 8.54
CA LEU A 164 20.56 -20.72 7.14
C LEU A 164 21.74 -21.03 6.22
N ASN A 165 21.47 -21.71 5.10
CA ASN A 165 22.40 -21.79 3.98
C ASN A 165 22.26 -20.51 3.12
N VAL A 166 23.10 -19.50 3.37
CA VAL A 166 23.01 -18.19 2.71
C VAL A 166 23.42 -18.31 1.23
N MET A 167 22.43 -18.38 0.34
CA MET A 167 22.63 -18.60 -1.11
C MET A 167 23.24 -17.40 -1.83
N ARG A 168 22.78 -16.19 -1.53
CA ARG A 168 23.26 -14.94 -2.13
C ARG A 168 22.87 -13.77 -1.25
N ILE A 169 23.69 -12.72 -1.24
CA ILE A 169 23.33 -11.40 -0.71
C ILE A 169 23.08 -10.49 -1.90
N ILE A 170 21.96 -9.77 -1.88
CA ILE A 170 21.57 -8.81 -2.91
C ILE A 170 21.26 -7.48 -2.24
N SER A 171 21.46 -6.37 -2.95
CA SER A 171 21.08 -5.04 -2.46
C SER A 171 19.56 -4.87 -2.44
N GLU A 172 19.05 -4.07 -1.51
CA GLU A 172 17.61 -3.82 -1.32
C GLU A 172 16.94 -3.24 -2.60
N PRO A 173 17.53 -2.26 -3.30
CA PRO A 173 16.98 -1.76 -4.55
C PRO A 173 16.93 -2.81 -5.66
N THR A 174 17.93 -3.67 -5.72
CA THR A 174 17.99 -4.79 -6.66
C THR A 174 16.89 -5.80 -6.39
N ALA A 175 16.69 -6.17 -5.13
CA ALA A 175 15.61 -7.04 -4.72
C ALA A 175 14.24 -6.44 -5.11
N ALA A 176 14.02 -5.16 -4.80
CA ALA A 176 12.79 -4.47 -5.18
C ALA A 176 12.57 -4.43 -6.70
N ALA A 177 13.62 -4.28 -7.50
CA ALA A 177 13.53 -4.35 -8.96
C ALA A 177 13.15 -5.76 -9.46
N ILE A 178 13.68 -6.82 -8.85
CA ILE A 178 13.28 -8.21 -9.14
C ILE A 178 11.81 -8.41 -8.82
N ALA A 179 11.34 -7.90 -7.67
CA ALA A 179 9.92 -7.92 -7.33
C ALA A 179 9.08 -7.17 -8.37
N TYR A 180 9.50 -5.97 -8.78
CA TYR A 180 8.83 -5.19 -9.83
C TYR A 180 8.70 -5.97 -11.14
N GLY A 181 9.81 -6.57 -11.59
CA GLY A 181 9.87 -7.30 -12.85
C GLY A 181 8.91 -8.48 -12.91
N LEU A 182 8.63 -9.12 -11.77
CA LEU A 182 7.63 -10.19 -11.69
C LEU A 182 6.20 -9.68 -11.81
N TYR A 183 5.85 -8.59 -11.13
CA TYR A 183 4.47 -8.07 -11.13
C TYR A 183 4.03 -7.47 -12.47
N LYS A 184 4.96 -6.99 -13.31
CA LYS A 184 4.66 -6.39 -14.63
C LYS A 184 4.99 -7.27 -15.85
N ARG A 185 5.34 -8.55 -15.66
CA ARG A 185 5.76 -9.48 -16.73
C ARG A 185 4.73 -9.72 -17.85
N SER A 186 3.48 -9.26 -17.70
CA SER A 186 2.39 -9.60 -18.62
C SER A 186 2.28 -8.73 -19.88
N ASN A 187 3.07 -7.66 -20.10
CA ASN A 187 2.73 -6.74 -21.21
C ASN A 187 3.84 -5.96 -21.95
N CYS A 188 5.14 -6.22 -21.77
CA CYS A 188 6.17 -5.38 -22.43
C CYS A 188 7.40 -6.17 -22.89
N GLY A 189 7.53 -6.40 -24.20
CA GLY A 189 8.75 -6.93 -24.83
C GLY A 189 9.85 -5.87 -25.07
N GLY A 190 9.77 -4.70 -24.44
CA GLY A 190 10.67 -3.56 -24.66
C GLY A 190 11.57 -3.25 -23.46
N GLU A 191 12.68 -2.54 -23.71
CA GLU A 191 13.62 -2.04 -22.71
C GLU A 191 12.96 -0.97 -21.82
N ARG A 192 13.13 -1.06 -20.50
CA ARG A 192 12.53 -0.13 -19.52
C ARG A 192 13.54 0.33 -18.48
N ASN A 193 13.65 1.64 -18.30
CA ASN A 193 14.44 2.24 -17.21
C ASN A 193 13.53 2.48 -16.00
N ILE A 194 13.96 2.02 -14.82
CA ILE A 194 13.20 2.06 -13.58
C ILE A 194 14.08 2.67 -12.51
N PHE A 195 13.53 3.64 -11.80
CA PHE A 195 14.19 4.24 -10.65
C PHE A 195 13.60 3.66 -9.37
N ILE A 196 14.43 3.10 -8.51
CA ILE A 196 14.04 2.59 -7.19
C ILE A 196 14.42 3.63 -6.14
N PHE A 197 13.47 4.01 -5.30
CA PHE A 197 13.64 4.93 -4.17
C PHE A 197 13.33 4.18 -2.88
N ASP A 198 14.34 3.83 -2.10
CA ASP A 198 14.23 3.03 -0.88
C ASP A 198 14.50 3.87 0.37
N LEU A 199 13.45 4.28 1.08
CA LEU A 199 13.56 5.05 2.32
C LEU A 199 13.08 4.18 3.49
N GLY A 200 14.04 3.46 4.07
CA GLY A 200 13.85 2.50 5.15
C GLY A 200 13.78 3.14 6.53
N GLY A 201 13.98 2.29 7.56
CA GLY A 201 13.95 2.71 8.96
C GLY A 201 15.18 3.51 9.39
N GLY A 202 16.36 3.14 8.88
CA GLY A 202 17.63 3.81 9.23
C GLY A 202 18.57 4.05 8.05
N THR A 203 18.14 3.75 6.82
CA THR A 203 18.91 3.91 5.59
C THR A 203 18.03 4.47 4.48
N PHE A 204 18.68 5.13 3.54
CA PHE A 204 18.08 5.66 2.33
C PHE A 204 18.93 5.29 1.13
N ASP A 205 18.41 4.50 0.21
CA ASP A 205 19.13 4.00 -0.96
C ASP A 205 18.31 4.25 -2.23
N VAL A 206 18.99 4.55 -3.33
CA VAL A 206 18.37 4.74 -4.65
C VAL A 206 19.17 4.01 -5.72
N SER A 207 18.48 3.44 -6.69
CA SER A 207 19.15 2.83 -7.84
C SER A 207 18.35 3.03 -9.12
N LEU A 208 19.03 3.30 -10.22
CA LEU A 208 18.44 3.26 -11.56
C LEU A 208 18.80 1.94 -12.23
N LEU A 209 17.81 1.21 -12.73
CA LEU A 209 17.99 -0.06 -13.43
C LEU A 209 17.34 -0.04 -14.81
N THR A 210 17.95 -0.73 -15.77
CA THR A 210 17.35 -1.04 -17.06
C THR A 210 16.96 -2.50 -17.10
N ILE A 211 15.68 -2.78 -17.35
CA ILE A 211 15.15 -4.13 -17.57
C ILE A 211 14.98 -4.36 -19.07
N LYS A 212 15.62 -5.42 -19.59
CA LYS A 212 15.46 -5.87 -20.97
C LYS A 212 15.29 -7.40 -20.99
N GLY A 213 14.07 -7.86 -21.23
CA GLY A 213 13.74 -9.29 -21.12
C GLY A 213 13.93 -9.78 -19.67
N ASN A 214 14.96 -10.60 -19.43
CA ASN A 214 15.29 -11.14 -18.09
C ASN A 214 16.64 -10.66 -17.57
N VAL A 215 17.22 -9.64 -18.22
CA VAL A 215 18.44 -8.99 -17.80
C VAL A 215 18.05 -7.74 -17.01
N PHE A 216 18.54 -7.69 -15.77
CA PHE A 216 18.37 -6.58 -14.85
C PHE A 216 19.75 -5.93 -14.70
N GLN A 217 19.93 -4.79 -15.36
CA GLN A 217 21.20 -4.07 -15.36
C GLN A 217 21.07 -2.82 -14.50
N VAL A 218 21.82 -2.77 -13.40
CA VAL A 218 21.98 -1.53 -12.62
C VAL A 218 22.77 -0.53 -13.46
N LYS A 219 22.30 0.71 -13.56
CA LYS A 219 22.95 1.81 -14.28
C LYS A 219 23.72 2.72 -13.34
N ALA A 220 23.16 2.99 -12.16
CA ALA A 220 23.80 3.71 -11.09
C ALA A 220 23.10 3.41 -9.76
N THR A 221 23.81 3.63 -8.66
CA THR A 221 23.26 3.55 -7.30
C THR A 221 23.84 4.68 -6.45
N ALA A 222 23.05 5.21 -5.52
CA ALA A 222 23.49 6.15 -4.51
C ALA A 222 22.73 5.87 -3.21
N GLY A 223 23.23 6.34 -2.06
CA GLY A 223 22.55 6.13 -0.79
C GLY A 223 23.19 6.90 0.35
N ASN A 224 22.44 7.04 1.44
CA ASN A 224 22.82 7.65 2.70
C ASN A 224 22.49 6.68 3.83
N THR A 225 23.54 6.32 4.56
CA THR A 225 23.49 5.31 5.61
C THR A 225 23.02 5.85 6.96
N HIS A 226 22.85 7.16 7.10
CA HIS A 226 22.44 7.84 8.34
C HIS A 226 21.14 8.64 8.16
N LEU A 227 20.41 8.36 7.09
CA LEU A 227 19.15 8.98 6.77
C LEU A 227 18.08 7.91 6.63
N GLY A 228 17.11 7.88 7.54
CA GLY A 228 15.99 6.97 7.48
C GLY A 228 14.80 7.43 8.32
N GLY A 229 13.79 6.58 8.42
CA GLY A 229 12.58 6.83 9.20
C GLY A 229 12.82 7.27 10.65
N GLU A 230 13.87 6.76 11.29
CA GLU A 230 14.25 7.07 12.67
C GLU A 230 14.72 8.52 12.84
N ASP A 231 15.32 9.13 11.81
CA ASP A 231 15.75 10.54 11.86
C ASP A 231 14.55 11.48 11.89
N PHE A 232 13.52 11.15 11.10
CA PHE A 232 12.22 11.84 11.18
C PHE A 232 11.57 11.66 12.55
N ASP A 233 11.64 10.46 13.15
CA ASP A 233 11.13 10.21 14.50
C ASP A 233 11.88 11.03 15.55
N ASN A 234 13.22 11.10 15.45
CA ASN A 234 14.08 11.86 16.34
C ASN A 234 13.73 13.36 16.32
N ARG A 235 13.45 13.94 15.16
CA ARG A 235 13.03 15.35 15.04
C ARG A 235 11.70 15.61 15.75
N VAL A 236 10.75 14.69 15.64
CA VAL A 236 9.44 14.80 16.32
C VAL A 236 9.59 14.59 17.83
N VAL A 237 10.41 13.64 18.27
CA VAL A 237 10.70 13.43 19.70
C VAL A 237 11.32 14.69 20.30
N ASN A 238 12.36 15.25 19.67
CA ASN A 238 13.03 16.45 20.15
C ASN A 238 12.06 17.65 20.21
N TYR A 239 11.14 17.75 19.26
CA TYR A 239 10.09 18.77 19.29
C TYR A 239 9.22 18.65 20.55
N PHE A 240 8.70 17.46 20.87
CA PHE A 240 7.84 17.26 22.03
C PHE A 240 8.59 17.28 23.37
N VAL A 241 9.87 16.86 23.41
CA VAL A 241 10.74 17.03 24.59
C VAL A 241 10.87 18.52 24.92
N ASN A 242 11.18 19.35 23.92
CA ASN A 242 11.32 20.79 24.10
C ASN A 242 9.97 21.45 24.42
N GLU A 243 8.88 21.00 23.82
CA GLU A 243 7.54 21.50 24.12
C GLU A 243 7.14 21.20 25.57
N PHE A 244 7.36 19.97 26.03
CA PHE A 244 7.07 19.56 27.40
C PHE A 244 7.94 20.32 28.40
N LYS A 245 9.23 20.49 28.11
CA LYS A 245 10.15 21.31 28.91
C LYS A 245 9.70 22.76 28.99
N ARG A 246 9.24 23.35 27.90
CA ARG A 246 8.73 24.72 27.87
C ARG A 246 7.43 24.89 28.66
N LYS A 247 6.48 23.97 28.52
CA LYS A 247 5.17 24.04 29.18
C LYS A 247 5.26 23.75 30.68
N ASN A 248 6.03 22.75 31.07
CA ASN A 248 6.05 22.22 32.43
C ASN A 248 7.32 22.60 33.22
N LYS A 249 8.30 23.27 32.59
CA LYS A 249 9.61 23.62 33.18
C LYS A 249 10.39 22.41 33.72
N VAL A 250 10.13 21.22 33.17
CA VAL A 250 10.72 19.94 33.59
C VAL A 250 11.39 19.28 32.40
N ASP A 251 12.66 18.90 32.56
CA ASP A 251 13.43 18.19 31.54
C ASP A 251 13.28 16.67 31.69
N ILE A 252 12.88 16.01 30.61
CA ILE A 252 12.71 14.56 30.54
C ILE A 252 13.88 13.86 29.83
N GLY A 253 14.88 14.62 29.35
CA GLY A 253 16.01 14.11 28.59
C GLY A 253 16.86 13.04 29.31
N GLY A 254 16.74 12.94 30.64
CA GLY A 254 17.40 11.92 31.46
C GLY A 254 16.55 10.69 31.80
N ASP A 255 15.26 10.66 31.46
CA ASP A 255 14.36 9.54 31.80
C ASP A 255 14.15 8.62 30.59
N ALA A 256 14.84 7.47 30.61
CA ALA A 256 14.79 6.49 29.53
C ALA A 256 13.38 5.93 29.28
N ARG A 257 12.52 5.85 30.31
CA ARG A 257 11.15 5.33 30.17
C ARG A 257 10.23 6.36 29.53
N ALA A 258 10.30 7.62 29.95
CA ALA A 258 9.52 8.71 29.36
C ALA A 258 9.92 8.96 27.90
N LEU A 259 11.22 9.02 27.60
CA LEU A 259 11.72 9.17 26.22
C LEU A 259 11.30 8.02 25.31
N ARG A 260 11.25 6.79 25.84
CA ARG A 260 10.80 5.63 25.07
C ARG A 260 9.31 5.69 24.75
N ARG A 261 8.47 6.01 25.73
CA ARG A 261 7.02 6.21 25.53
C ARG A 261 6.75 7.31 24.52
N LEU A 262 7.50 8.41 24.61
CA LEU A 262 7.41 9.51 23.65
C LEU A 262 7.82 9.07 22.25
N ARG A 263 8.94 8.36 22.10
CA ARG A 263 9.42 7.84 20.80
C ARG A 263 8.38 6.95 20.12
N THR A 264 7.72 6.05 20.87
CA THR A 264 6.64 5.22 20.32
C THR A 264 5.44 6.05 19.87
N ALA A 265 5.05 7.07 20.64
CA ALA A 265 3.98 7.98 20.25
C ALA A 265 4.36 8.83 19.02
N CYS A 266 5.61 9.28 18.92
CA CYS A 266 6.13 10.04 17.79
C CYS A 266 6.23 9.20 16.50
N GLU A 267 6.67 7.93 16.58
CA GLU A 267 6.65 7.01 15.43
C GLU A 267 5.21 6.84 14.91
N LYS A 268 4.26 6.64 15.83
CA LYS A 268 2.83 6.54 15.49
C LYS A 268 2.31 7.85 14.90
N ALA A 269 2.72 8.99 15.44
CA ALA A 269 2.35 10.31 14.92
C ALA A 269 2.91 10.52 13.51
N LYS A 270 4.18 10.22 13.24
CA LYS A 270 4.79 10.27 11.90
C LYS A 270 4.02 9.42 10.88
N ARG A 271 3.72 8.17 11.23
CA ARG A 271 2.91 7.28 10.38
C ARG A 271 1.52 7.88 10.13
N THR A 272 0.88 8.41 11.17
CA THR A 272 -0.42 9.08 11.07
C THR A 272 -0.36 10.29 10.15
N LEU A 273 0.70 11.08 10.22
CA LEU A 273 0.93 12.24 9.37
C LEU A 273 1.15 11.88 7.90
N SER A 274 1.43 10.62 7.59
CA SER A 274 1.56 10.16 6.19
C SER A 274 0.21 10.11 5.46
N TYR A 275 -0.92 10.07 6.20
CA TYR A 275 -2.27 10.05 5.63
C TYR A 275 -3.20 11.12 6.22
N ALA A 276 -2.98 11.55 7.46
CA ALA A 276 -3.72 12.63 8.12
C ALA A 276 -2.95 13.97 8.15
N VAL A 277 -3.68 15.08 8.26
CA VAL A 277 -3.11 16.44 8.32
C VAL A 277 -2.61 16.77 9.73
N THR A 278 -3.06 16.05 10.75
CA THR A 278 -2.65 16.26 12.15
C THR A 278 -2.60 14.91 12.85
N ALA A 279 -1.65 14.75 13.77
CA ALA A 279 -1.54 13.61 14.66
C ALA A 279 -1.50 14.10 16.11
N THR A 280 -2.24 13.43 16.99
CA THR A 280 -2.22 13.69 18.44
C THR A 280 -1.24 12.75 19.14
N ILE A 281 -0.55 13.29 20.13
CA ILE A 281 0.23 12.54 21.12
C ILE A 281 -0.52 12.67 22.43
N GLU A 282 -0.94 11.51 22.95
CA GLU A 282 -1.72 11.37 24.17
C GLU A 282 -0.97 10.37 25.05
N LEU A 283 -0.31 10.88 26.09
CA LEU A 283 0.42 10.07 27.05
C LEU A 283 -0.01 10.48 28.47
N ASP A 284 -0.83 9.64 29.08
CA ASP A 284 -1.30 9.83 30.45
C ASP A 284 -0.18 9.51 31.45
N ALA A 285 -0.10 10.27 32.54
CA ALA A 285 0.97 10.22 33.54
C ALA A 285 2.35 10.11 32.86
N PHE A 286 2.59 10.96 31.87
CA PHE A 286 3.76 10.88 30.99
C PHE A 286 5.08 10.99 31.79
N PHE A 287 5.18 12.00 32.65
CA PHE A 287 6.33 12.18 33.55
C PHE A 287 5.93 12.83 34.87
N LYS A 288 6.29 12.21 36.00
CA LYS A 288 5.95 12.68 37.37
C LYS A 288 4.46 13.02 37.57
N GLY A 289 3.56 12.22 36.98
CA GLY A 289 2.10 12.42 37.09
C GLY A 289 1.53 13.55 36.21
N VAL A 290 2.35 14.15 35.33
CA VAL A 290 1.90 15.15 34.36
C VAL A 290 1.64 14.47 33.02
N ASP A 291 0.47 14.71 32.43
CA ASP A 291 0.09 14.19 31.13
C ASP A 291 0.74 14.97 29.97
N LEU A 292 0.95 14.32 28.84
CA LEU A 292 1.29 14.98 27.58
C LEU A 292 0.14 14.78 26.59
N TYR A 293 -0.67 15.82 26.45
CA TYR A 293 -1.66 15.98 25.38
C TYR A 293 -1.19 17.09 24.45
N SER A 294 -0.73 16.72 23.28
CA SER A 294 -0.29 17.68 22.27
C SER A 294 -0.58 17.14 20.87
N SER A 295 -0.45 18.00 19.87
CA SER A 295 -0.64 17.60 18.47
C SER A 295 0.45 18.20 17.59
N ILE A 296 0.74 17.50 16.50
CA ILE A 296 1.64 17.96 15.45
C ILE A 296 0.91 17.88 14.12
N THR A 297 0.98 18.94 13.33
CA THR A 297 0.42 18.98 11.97
C THR A 297 1.41 18.42 10.96
N ARG A 298 0.93 17.97 9.80
CA ARG A 298 1.78 17.50 8.70
C ARG A 298 2.72 18.60 8.25
N ALA A 299 2.20 19.82 8.07
CA ALA A 299 3.02 20.98 7.73
C ALA A 299 4.14 21.23 8.76
N ARG A 300 3.84 21.12 10.07
CA ARG A 300 4.85 21.27 11.12
C ARG A 300 5.88 20.15 11.07
N PHE A 301 5.45 18.91 10.87
CA PHE A 301 6.34 17.78 10.67
C PHE A 301 7.24 17.97 9.45
N GLU A 302 6.67 18.38 8.32
CA GLU A 302 7.44 18.60 7.08
C GLU A 302 8.48 19.69 7.28
N LYS A 303 8.09 20.79 7.95
CA LYS A 303 8.99 21.89 8.34
C LYS A 303 10.16 21.45 9.22
N LEU A 304 9.92 20.55 10.17
CA LEU A 304 10.97 20.03 11.06
C LEU A 304 12.01 19.16 10.33
N ASN A 305 11.66 18.68 9.12
CA ASN A 305 12.43 17.69 8.36
C ASN A 305 12.78 18.16 6.94
N MET A 306 12.65 19.46 6.63
CA MET A 306 12.90 20.00 5.28
C MET A 306 14.33 19.80 4.80
N ASP A 307 15.29 19.77 5.72
CA ASP A 307 16.69 19.43 5.46
C ASP A 307 16.82 17.96 5.01
N LEU A 308 16.21 17.04 5.76
CA LEU A 308 16.21 15.60 5.43
C LEU A 308 15.57 15.32 4.05
N PHE A 309 14.51 16.06 3.68
CA PHE A 309 13.90 15.91 2.36
C PHE A 309 14.78 16.40 1.21
N ARG A 310 15.57 17.45 1.41
CA ARG A 310 16.52 17.94 0.39
C ARG A 310 17.63 16.94 0.18
N GLU A 311 18.16 16.42 1.28
CA GLU A 311 19.18 15.37 1.28
C GLU A 311 18.71 14.12 0.51
N CYS A 312 17.41 13.75 0.65
CA CYS A 312 16.82 12.71 -0.19
C CYS A 312 16.88 13.04 -1.70
N LEU A 313 16.53 14.27 -2.09
CA LEU A 313 16.53 14.69 -3.50
C LEU A 313 17.93 14.85 -4.09
N GLU A 314 18.89 15.34 -3.32
CA GLU A 314 20.29 15.47 -3.74
C GLU A 314 20.87 14.10 -4.10
N THR A 315 20.54 13.07 -3.31
CA THR A 315 20.95 11.69 -3.59
C THR A 315 20.27 11.13 -4.85
N VAL A 316 19.00 11.48 -5.09
CA VAL A 316 18.26 11.10 -6.32
C VAL A 316 18.89 11.74 -7.55
N ASP A 317 19.22 13.03 -7.48
CA ASP A 317 19.83 13.78 -8.59
C ASP A 317 21.23 13.25 -8.92
N ARG A 318 22.02 12.92 -7.90
CA ARG A 318 23.31 12.26 -8.04
C ARG A 318 23.19 10.94 -8.79
N CYS A 319 22.28 10.06 -8.35
CA CYS A 319 22.08 8.75 -9.00
C CYS A 319 21.66 8.86 -10.48
N ILE A 320 20.85 9.85 -10.84
CA ILE A 320 20.41 10.03 -12.24
C ILE A 320 21.54 10.60 -13.08
N THR A 321 22.25 11.59 -12.57
CA THR A 321 23.43 12.16 -13.23
C THR A 321 24.46 11.07 -13.51
N ASP A 322 24.68 10.19 -12.54
CA ASP A 322 25.64 9.08 -12.61
C ASP A 322 25.26 7.99 -13.59
N SER A 323 23.96 7.83 -13.84
CA SER A 323 23.46 6.80 -14.75
C SER A 323 23.64 7.13 -16.22
N ASN A 324 23.91 8.41 -16.56
CA ASN A 324 23.85 8.94 -17.92
C ASN A 324 22.53 8.64 -18.66
N VAL A 325 21.45 8.37 -17.92
CA VAL A 325 20.12 8.12 -18.46
C VAL A 325 19.32 9.40 -18.37
N ASP A 326 18.77 9.84 -19.50
CA ASP A 326 17.92 11.03 -19.50
C ASP A 326 16.70 10.80 -18.61
N LYS A 327 16.41 11.77 -17.74
CA LYS A 327 15.32 11.73 -16.78
C LYS A 327 13.95 11.49 -17.41
N SER A 328 13.73 11.92 -18.66
CA SER A 328 12.49 11.65 -19.41
C SER A 328 12.37 10.20 -19.87
N SER A 329 13.48 9.48 -19.98
CA SER A 329 13.53 8.07 -20.38
C SER A 329 13.32 7.10 -19.20
N ILE A 330 13.21 7.61 -17.97
CA ILE A 330 12.81 6.82 -16.81
C ILE A 330 11.33 6.50 -16.97
N HIS A 331 10.96 5.23 -16.95
CA HIS A 331 9.60 4.78 -17.23
C HIS A 331 8.76 4.76 -15.95
N ASP A 332 9.26 4.11 -14.90
CA ASP A 332 8.59 3.96 -13.60
C ASP A 332 9.53 4.39 -12.46
N VAL A 333 8.95 4.98 -11.40
CA VAL A 333 9.65 5.30 -10.14
C VAL A 333 9.02 4.46 -9.03
N VAL A 334 9.75 3.49 -8.49
CA VAL A 334 9.26 2.50 -7.52
C VAL A 334 9.66 2.91 -6.11
N LEU A 335 8.68 3.01 -5.22
CA LEU A 335 8.89 3.35 -3.82
C LEU A 335 9.08 2.08 -2.97
N VAL A 336 10.11 2.08 -2.14
CA VAL A 336 10.51 1.00 -1.24
C VAL A 336 10.77 1.61 0.15
N GLY A 337 10.52 0.81 1.19
CA GLY A 337 10.65 1.25 2.57
C GLY A 337 9.46 2.07 3.07
N GLY A 338 9.05 1.85 4.31
CA GLY A 338 7.82 2.42 4.88
C GLY A 338 7.82 3.96 4.96
N SER A 339 8.98 4.60 5.05
CA SER A 339 9.10 6.07 5.14
C SER A 339 8.94 6.75 3.77
N SER A 340 9.01 6.01 2.66
CA SER A 340 8.67 6.53 1.31
C SER A 340 7.19 6.94 1.18
N ARG A 341 6.35 6.58 2.16
CA ARG A 341 4.93 6.98 2.25
C ARG A 341 4.72 8.41 2.72
N ILE A 342 5.77 9.10 3.18
CA ILE A 342 5.66 10.50 3.61
C ILE A 342 5.22 11.36 2.41
N PRO A 343 4.09 12.09 2.49
CA PRO A 343 3.54 12.86 1.36
C PRO A 343 4.54 13.82 0.74
N LYS A 344 5.33 14.52 1.56
CA LYS A 344 6.36 15.44 1.05
C LYS A 344 7.44 14.75 0.22
N VAL A 345 7.83 13.54 0.58
CA VAL A 345 8.79 12.74 -0.21
C VAL A 345 8.20 12.43 -1.58
N GLN A 346 6.94 12.01 -1.64
CA GLN A 346 6.27 11.69 -2.90
C GLN A 346 6.02 12.93 -3.76
N GLU A 347 5.58 14.03 -3.16
CA GLU A 347 5.40 15.32 -3.84
C GLU A 347 6.71 15.78 -4.49
N LEU A 348 7.80 15.78 -3.71
CA LEU A 348 9.12 16.17 -4.19
C LEU A 348 9.64 15.25 -5.29
N LEU A 349 9.41 13.93 -5.20
CA LEU A 349 9.75 13.00 -6.28
C LEU A 349 8.91 13.24 -7.54
N GLN A 350 7.61 13.49 -7.40
CA GLN A 350 6.74 13.80 -8.54
C GLN A 350 7.17 15.10 -9.22
N GLU A 351 7.39 16.16 -8.45
CA GLU A 351 7.91 17.44 -8.94
C GLU A 351 9.26 17.24 -9.64
N PHE A 352 10.16 16.49 -8.99
CA PHE A 352 11.44 16.14 -9.56
C PHE A 352 11.23 15.46 -10.92
N PHE A 353 10.45 14.39 -11.02
CA PHE A 353 10.18 13.69 -12.29
C PHE A 353 9.08 14.33 -13.17
N LYS A 354 8.88 15.66 -13.11
CA LYS A 354 7.98 16.43 -14.00
C LYS A 354 6.50 15.96 -13.95
N GLY A 355 5.99 15.67 -12.76
CA GLY A 355 4.62 15.23 -12.53
C GLY A 355 4.36 13.76 -12.87
N LYS A 356 5.41 12.95 -13.07
CA LYS A 356 5.29 11.53 -13.34
C LYS A 356 4.65 10.79 -12.16
N GLU A 357 3.70 9.90 -12.46
CA GLU A 357 3.07 9.06 -11.46
C GLU A 357 4.08 8.05 -10.85
N LEU A 358 4.11 7.97 -9.52
CA LEU A 358 4.96 7.03 -8.80
C LEU A 358 4.33 5.64 -8.80
N CYS A 359 5.14 4.60 -8.97
CA CYS A 359 4.71 3.23 -9.07
C CYS A 359 4.23 2.69 -7.72
N LYS A 360 2.94 2.36 -7.64
CA LYS A 360 2.27 1.79 -6.46
C LYS A 360 1.96 0.29 -6.58
N SER A 361 2.48 -0.38 -7.62
CA SER A 361 2.14 -1.78 -7.91
C SER A 361 2.79 -2.79 -6.97
N ILE A 362 3.70 -2.35 -6.11
CA ILE A 362 4.42 -3.18 -5.14
C ILE A 362 4.24 -2.53 -3.78
N ASN A 363 4.05 -3.35 -2.74
CA ASN A 363 4.05 -2.83 -1.38
C ASN A 363 5.48 -2.44 -0.96
N PRO A 364 5.76 -1.17 -0.60
CA PRO A 364 7.09 -0.72 -0.19
C PRO A 364 7.72 -1.53 0.96
N ASP A 365 6.90 -2.08 1.86
CA ASP A 365 7.34 -2.84 3.04
C ASP A 365 7.65 -4.33 2.73
N GLU A 366 7.37 -4.79 1.51
CA GLU A 366 7.48 -6.20 1.10
C GLU A 366 8.37 -6.40 -0.13
N ALA A 367 8.64 -5.34 -0.88
CA ALA A 367 9.33 -5.39 -2.17
C ALA A 367 10.69 -6.12 -2.08
N VAL A 368 11.46 -5.81 -1.04
CA VAL A 368 12.81 -6.37 -0.81
C VAL A 368 12.73 -7.87 -0.51
N ALA A 369 11.94 -8.28 0.48
CA ALA A 369 11.78 -9.69 0.85
C ALA A 369 11.26 -10.51 -0.34
N CYS A 370 10.30 -9.96 -1.11
CA CYS A 370 9.76 -10.60 -2.29
C CYS A 370 10.82 -10.83 -3.37
N GLY A 371 11.64 -9.82 -3.66
CA GLY A 371 12.74 -9.94 -4.61
C GLY A 371 13.79 -10.96 -4.19
N ALA A 372 14.12 -10.97 -2.90
CA ALA A 372 15.07 -11.92 -2.34
C ALA A 372 14.57 -13.37 -2.43
N ALA A 373 13.28 -13.62 -2.19
CA ALA A 373 12.70 -14.97 -2.28
C ALA A 373 12.77 -15.53 -3.70
N VAL A 374 12.60 -14.65 -4.68
CA VAL A 374 12.63 -14.99 -6.11
C VAL A 374 14.05 -15.28 -6.55
N ALA A 375 15.01 -14.45 -6.14
CA ALA A 375 16.42 -14.68 -6.39
C ALA A 375 16.87 -16.03 -5.78
N ALA A 376 16.44 -16.33 -4.54
CA ALA A 376 16.72 -17.60 -3.89
C ALA A 376 16.10 -18.79 -4.64
N ALA A 377 14.85 -18.68 -5.09
CA ALA A 377 14.16 -19.75 -5.82
C ALA A 377 14.81 -20.07 -7.18
N LEU A 378 15.29 -19.04 -7.88
CA LEU A 378 16.04 -19.19 -9.13
C LEU A 378 17.36 -19.92 -8.90
N LEU A 379 18.08 -19.60 -7.83
CA LEU A 379 19.35 -20.24 -7.48
C LEU A 379 19.17 -21.68 -6.99
N ASN A 380 18.02 -22.03 -6.41
CA ASN A 380 17.75 -23.36 -5.86
C ASN A 380 17.20 -24.34 -6.91
N GLY A 381 17.00 -23.89 -8.15
CA GLY A 381 16.40 -24.72 -9.22
C GLY A 381 14.90 -24.98 -9.05
N GLY A 382 14.22 -24.31 -8.12
CA GLY A 382 12.81 -24.52 -7.77
C GLY A 382 11.81 -24.03 -8.81
N ILE A 383 12.25 -23.28 -9.82
CA ILE A 383 11.41 -22.85 -10.94
C ILE A 383 11.61 -23.83 -12.11
N LYS A 384 10.82 -24.90 -12.13
CA LYS A 384 10.85 -25.90 -13.21
C LYS A 384 10.29 -25.33 -14.52
N SER A 385 11.19 -25.10 -15.48
CA SER A 385 10.95 -25.10 -16.94
C SER A 385 9.97 -24.08 -17.58
N SER A 386 9.77 -22.88 -17.02
CA SER A 386 9.16 -21.77 -17.79
C SER A 386 9.58 -20.34 -17.40
N ALA A 387 10.56 -20.15 -16.51
CA ALA A 387 11.17 -18.84 -16.26
C ALA A 387 12.57 -18.76 -16.90
N PRO A 388 12.91 -17.68 -17.62
CA PRO A 388 14.24 -17.54 -18.21
C PRO A 388 15.29 -17.18 -17.14
N ASN A 389 16.53 -17.63 -17.33
CA ASN A 389 17.67 -17.30 -16.47
C ASN A 389 17.73 -15.78 -16.19
N LEU A 390 17.54 -15.38 -14.93
CA LEU A 390 17.70 -14.01 -14.48
C LEU A 390 19.19 -13.66 -14.47
N VAL A 391 19.60 -12.73 -15.32
CA VAL A 391 20.99 -12.24 -15.33
C VAL A 391 21.00 -10.90 -14.61
N LEU A 392 21.57 -10.89 -13.41
CA LEU A 392 21.80 -9.67 -12.64
C LEU A 392 23.19 -9.13 -12.96
N GLN A 393 23.24 -7.87 -13.38
CA GLN A 393 24.47 -7.13 -13.66
C GLN A 393 24.51 -5.93 -12.72
N ASP A 394 25.29 -6.05 -11.65
CA ASP A 394 25.51 -4.98 -10.65
C ASP A 394 26.65 -4.05 -11.10
N VAL A 395 26.92 -2.96 -10.39
CA VAL A 395 27.94 -1.97 -10.77
C VAL A 395 28.88 -1.55 -9.64
N THR A 396 30.08 -1.09 -9.97
CA THR A 396 31.05 -0.55 -8.99
C THR A 396 30.60 0.81 -8.42
N PRO A 397 30.71 1.06 -7.10
CA PRO A 397 30.30 2.34 -6.51
C PRO A 397 31.33 3.48 -6.71
N LEU A 398 32.62 3.16 -6.87
CA LEU A 398 33.72 4.10 -7.11
C LEU A 398 34.65 3.59 -8.23
N SER A 399 35.42 4.50 -8.83
CA SER A 399 36.41 4.24 -9.87
C SER A 399 37.66 3.55 -9.29
N LEU A 400 38.18 2.57 -10.02
CA LEU A 400 39.40 1.84 -9.68
C LEU A 400 40.49 2.14 -10.73
N GLY A 401 41.68 2.47 -10.26
CA GLY A 401 42.77 2.89 -11.12
C GLY A 401 44.15 2.67 -10.52
N GLN A 402 45.17 3.14 -11.24
CA GLN A 402 46.56 3.16 -10.76
C GLN A 402 47.22 4.51 -11.03
N ALA A 403 48.22 4.87 -10.22
CA ALA A 403 48.97 6.11 -10.42
C ALA A 403 49.81 6.09 -11.71
N VAL A 404 49.89 7.24 -12.40
CA VAL A 404 50.79 7.49 -13.55
C VAL A 404 51.62 8.76 -13.34
N ARG A 405 52.55 9.05 -14.26
CA ARG A 405 53.52 10.16 -14.13
C ARG A 405 52.81 11.50 -13.90
N GLY A 406 53.26 12.25 -12.90
CA GLY A 406 52.67 13.54 -12.51
C GLY A 406 51.63 13.46 -11.37
N ASP A 407 51.60 12.33 -10.64
CA ASP A 407 50.64 12.06 -9.57
C ASP A 407 49.18 12.06 -10.06
N VAL A 408 48.94 11.57 -11.27
CA VAL A 408 47.60 11.51 -11.86
C VAL A 408 47.05 10.09 -11.71
N MET A 409 45.79 9.97 -11.30
CA MET A 409 45.09 8.69 -11.28
C MET A 409 44.68 8.30 -12.71
N SER A 410 45.20 7.19 -13.23
CA SER A 410 44.73 6.57 -14.47
C SER A 410 43.63 5.57 -14.14
N VAL A 411 42.38 5.96 -14.43
CA VAL A 411 41.19 5.14 -14.18
C VAL A 411 41.15 3.97 -15.15
N VAL A 412 41.15 2.74 -14.62
CA VAL A 412 41.12 1.50 -15.42
C VAL A 412 39.70 0.92 -15.46
N ILE A 413 39.04 0.83 -14.31
CA ILE A 413 37.62 0.46 -14.18
C ILE A 413 36.88 1.69 -13.62
N PRO A 414 36.13 2.44 -14.45
CA PRO A 414 35.33 3.55 -13.97
C PRO A 414 34.27 3.13 -12.95
N ARG A 415 33.80 4.06 -12.10
CA ARG A 415 32.58 3.84 -11.31
C ARG A 415 31.39 3.53 -12.21
N ASN A 416 30.38 2.87 -11.66
CA ASN A 416 29.23 2.31 -12.37
C ASN A 416 29.59 1.27 -13.45
N THR A 417 30.78 0.68 -13.41
CA THR A 417 31.12 -0.41 -14.35
C THR A 417 30.43 -1.69 -13.94
N THR A 418 29.73 -2.33 -14.88
CA THR A 418 29.04 -3.59 -14.68
C THR A 418 29.97 -4.72 -14.22
N ILE A 419 29.64 -5.42 -13.13
CA ILE A 419 30.38 -6.58 -12.61
C ILE A 419 29.69 -7.91 -12.97
N PRO A 420 30.46 -9.01 -13.21
CA PRO A 420 31.92 -9.09 -13.19
C PRO A 420 32.58 -8.38 -14.39
N VAL A 421 33.75 -7.81 -14.20
CA VAL A 421 34.51 -7.11 -15.26
C VAL A 421 35.99 -7.41 -15.17
N LYS A 422 36.60 -7.62 -16.34
CA LYS A 422 38.05 -7.72 -16.50
C LYS A 422 38.53 -6.67 -17.49
N LYS A 423 39.38 -5.75 -17.05
CA LYS A 423 39.99 -4.72 -17.90
C LYS A 423 41.51 -4.80 -17.82
N SER A 424 42.15 -4.64 -18.97
CA SER A 424 43.61 -4.61 -19.05
C SER A 424 44.06 -3.36 -19.78
N GLU A 425 45.13 -2.76 -19.29
CA GLU A 425 45.75 -1.59 -19.90
C GLU A 425 47.27 -1.77 -19.96
N THR A 426 47.87 -1.24 -21.02
CA THR A 426 49.32 -1.31 -21.23
C THR A 426 49.93 -0.01 -20.78
N PHE A 427 50.80 -0.09 -19.77
CA PHE A 427 51.58 1.03 -19.29
C PHE A 427 53.01 0.91 -19.78
N PHE A 428 53.76 2.00 -19.77
CA PHE A 428 55.10 2.01 -20.35
C PHE A 428 56.16 2.39 -19.31
N THR A 429 57.37 1.84 -19.44
CA THR A 429 58.53 2.30 -18.66
C THR A 429 58.81 3.77 -18.95
N VAL A 430 59.19 4.52 -17.91
CA VAL A 430 59.36 5.98 -17.99
C VAL A 430 60.83 6.40 -18.15
N HIS A 431 61.75 5.46 -17.93
CA HIS A 431 63.19 5.62 -18.12
C HIS A 431 63.77 4.43 -18.89
N ASP A 432 64.89 4.68 -19.57
CA ASP A 432 65.68 3.62 -20.20
C ASP A 432 66.18 2.63 -19.16
N ASN A 433 66.18 1.34 -19.48
CA ASN A 433 66.70 0.24 -18.66
C ASN A 433 66.05 0.08 -17.27
N GLN A 434 64.79 0.50 -17.12
CA GLN A 434 64.04 0.37 -15.87
C GLN A 434 63.81 -1.11 -15.48
N SER A 435 64.42 -1.57 -14.39
CA SER A 435 64.44 -2.99 -13.98
C SER A 435 63.28 -3.41 -13.06
N SER A 436 62.50 -2.45 -12.55
CA SER A 436 61.30 -2.69 -11.75
C SER A 436 60.27 -1.57 -11.88
N VAL A 437 58.99 -1.90 -11.73
CA VAL A 437 57.86 -0.96 -11.73
C VAL A 437 57.04 -1.19 -10.47
N LEU A 438 56.85 -0.14 -9.66
CA LEU A 438 55.90 -0.13 -8.55
C LEU A 438 54.48 0.11 -9.10
N LYS A 439 53.53 -0.70 -8.65
CA LYS A 439 52.10 -0.57 -8.95
C LYS A 439 51.35 -0.22 -7.68
N GLU A 440 50.73 0.96 -7.67
CA GLU A 440 49.88 1.45 -6.59
C GLU A 440 48.45 1.53 -7.12
N ILE A 441 47.54 0.80 -6.48
CA ILE A 441 46.15 0.60 -6.90
C ILE A 441 45.24 1.42 -6.00
N TYR A 442 44.42 2.27 -6.60
CA TYR A 442 43.59 3.24 -5.91
C TYR A 442 42.11 3.06 -6.23
N GLU A 443 41.28 3.45 -5.27
CA GLU A 443 39.83 3.60 -5.38
C GLU A 443 39.46 5.06 -5.05
N GLY A 444 38.70 5.71 -5.92
CA GLY A 444 38.28 7.10 -5.74
C GLY A 444 38.13 7.89 -7.04
N GLU A 445 37.62 9.11 -6.94
CA GLU A 445 37.27 9.98 -8.09
C GLU A 445 38.18 11.22 -8.24
N ARG A 446 39.24 11.35 -7.41
CA ARG A 446 40.14 12.51 -7.44
C ARG A 446 41.12 12.39 -8.61
N THR A 447 41.43 13.52 -9.25
CA THR A 447 42.40 13.55 -10.36
C THR A 447 43.83 13.22 -9.89
N ARG A 448 44.21 13.63 -8.68
CA ARG A 448 45.51 13.31 -8.09
C ARG A 448 45.49 11.94 -7.43
N ALA A 449 46.43 11.06 -7.77
CA ALA A 449 46.45 9.70 -7.24
C ALA A 449 46.65 9.69 -5.72
N SER A 450 47.49 10.57 -5.18
CA SER A 450 47.73 10.72 -3.74
C SER A 450 46.52 11.15 -2.90
N ASP A 451 45.50 11.75 -3.52
CA ASP A 451 44.26 12.17 -2.87
C ASP A 451 43.17 11.06 -2.86
N ASN A 452 43.44 9.89 -3.46
CA ASN A 452 42.51 8.75 -3.51
C ASN A 452 42.87 7.67 -2.49
N ASN A 453 41.92 6.76 -2.21
CA ASN A 453 42.14 5.66 -1.27
C ASN A 453 43.05 4.58 -1.87
N LEU A 454 44.18 4.30 -1.22
CA LEU A 454 45.12 3.26 -1.64
C LEU A 454 44.62 1.88 -1.20
N LEU A 455 44.18 1.05 -2.15
CA LEU A 455 43.72 -0.32 -1.88
C LEU A 455 44.88 -1.30 -1.68
N GLY A 456 46.01 -1.06 -2.35
CA GLY A 456 47.17 -1.93 -2.24
C GLY A 456 48.29 -1.56 -3.21
N ARG A 457 49.48 -2.10 -2.95
CA ARG A 457 50.64 -1.91 -3.84
C ARG A 457 51.48 -3.17 -3.95
N PHE A 458 52.07 -3.36 -5.11
CA PHE A 458 53.02 -4.44 -5.37
C PHE A 458 54.04 -4.04 -6.43
N THR A 459 55.21 -4.68 -6.43
CA THR A 459 56.30 -4.35 -7.36
C THR A 459 56.49 -5.46 -8.37
N LEU A 460 56.50 -5.13 -9.66
CA LEU A 460 56.95 -6.02 -10.73
C LEU A 460 58.46 -5.80 -10.92
N SER A 461 59.27 -6.78 -10.52
CA SER A 461 60.74 -6.72 -10.56
C SER A 461 61.30 -7.64 -11.66
N ARG A 462 62.53 -7.41 -12.15
CA ARG A 462 63.19 -8.19 -13.22
C ARG A 462 62.62 -7.92 -14.62
N ILE A 463 62.44 -6.64 -14.95
CA ILE A 463 62.10 -6.19 -16.31
C ILE A 463 63.40 -6.14 -17.14
N PRO A 464 63.42 -6.66 -18.39
CA PRO A 464 64.60 -6.60 -19.25
C PRO A 464 65.03 -5.15 -19.55
N PRO A 465 66.33 -4.87 -19.71
CA PRO A 465 66.80 -3.57 -20.16
C PRO A 465 66.23 -3.23 -21.54
N ALA A 466 65.45 -2.14 -21.63
CA ALA A 466 64.82 -1.64 -22.85
C ALA A 466 64.74 -0.10 -22.83
N PRO A 467 64.69 0.57 -24.00
CA PRO A 467 64.43 2.01 -24.06
C PRO A 467 63.11 2.38 -23.36
N LYS A 468 63.02 3.63 -22.88
CA LYS A 468 61.79 4.23 -22.37
C LYS A 468 60.64 3.96 -23.35
N GLY A 469 59.50 3.50 -22.83
CA GLY A 469 58.38 3.08 -23.67
C GLY A 469 58.17 1.57 -23.71
N HIS A 470 58.83 0.76 -22.87
CA HIS A 470 58.63 -0.69 -22.84
C HIS A 470 57.28 -1.06 -22.20
N PRO A 471 56.44 -1.89 -22.84
CA PRO A 471 55.08 -2.16 -22.40
C PRO A 471 55.00 -3.14 -21.21
N ILE A 472 54.24 -2.77 -20.19
CA ILE A 472 53.86 -3.55 -19.01
C ILE A 472 52.34 -3.67 -18.99
N PHE A 473 51.84 -4.90 -19.07
CA PHE A 473 50.40 -5.18 -19.14
C PHE A 473 49.85 -5.30 -17.73
N THR A 474 48.87 -4.47 -17.37
CA THR A 474 48.21 -4.55 -16.06
C THR A 474 46.75 -4.91 -16.25
N CYS A 475 46.26 -5.92 -15.53
CA CYS A 475 44.93 -6.47 -15.63
C CYS A 475 44.21 -6.38 -14.28
N PHE A 476 43.04 -5.74 -14.28
CA PHE A 476 42.12 -5.65 -13.16
C PHE A 476 40.97 -6.62 -13.43
N ASP A 477 40.74 -7.58 -12.53
CA ASP A 477 39.74 -8.63 -12.62
C ASP A 477 38.82 -8.55 -11.39
N LEU A 478 37.57 -8.13 -11.58
CA LEU A 478 36.58 -7.90 -10.54
C LEU A 478 35.44 -8.90 -10.73
N ASP A 479 35.20 -9.77 -9.74
CA ASP A 479 34.22 -10.85 -9.86
C ASP A 479 32.78 -10.43 -9.52
N ALA A 480 31.85 -11.38 -9.59
CA ALA A 480 30.41 -11.14 -9.39
C ALA A 480 30.02 -10.86 -7.92
N ASP A 481 30.93 -11.11 -6.98
CA ASP A 481 30.79 -10.79 -5.56
C ASP A 481 31.52 -9.47 -5.20
N GLY A 482 32.17 -8.83 -6.18
CA GLY A 482 32.88 -7.55 -6.02
C GLY A 482 34.30 -7.68 -5.47
N ILE A 483 34.97 -8.83 -5.63
CA ILE A 483 36.35 -9.06 -5.18
C ILE A 483 37.35 -8.72 -6.31
N LEU A 484 38.32 -7.82 -6.03
CA LEU A 484 39.29 -7.32 -7.02
C LEU A 484 40.61 -8.09 -6.99
N CYS A 485 41.06 -8.56 -8.15
CA CYS A 485 42.39 -9.11 -8.38
C CYS A 485 43.13 -8.29 -9.44
N VAL A 486 44.31 -7.74 -9.11
CA VAL A 486 45.13 -6.95 -10.04
C VAL A 486 46.44 -7.69 -10.34
N THR A 487 46.74 -7.89 -11.61
CA THR A 487 47.95 -8.57 -12.09
C THR A 487 48.75 -7.65 -13.01
N ALA A 488 50.07 -7.56 -12.86
CA ALA A 488 50.97 -6.91 -13.81
C ALA A 488 51.93 -7.94 -14.42
N GLU A 489 52.08 -7.91 -15.73
CA GLU A 489 52.86 -8.86 -16.51
C GLU A 489 53.71 -8.15 -17.58
N GLU A 490 54.98 -8.55 -17.66
CA GLU A 490 55.88 -8.23 -18.76
C GLU A 490 55.85 -9.42 -19.74
N LYS A 491 55.28 -9.18 -20.94
CA LYS A 491 54.94 -10.28 -21.86
C LYS A 491 56.13 -10.91 -22.58
N THR A 492 57.29 -10.26 -22.67
CA THR A 492 58.44 -10.84 -23.39
C THR A 492 59.16 -11.91 -22.59
N THR A 493 59.15 -11.82 -21.26
CA THR A 493 59.73 -12.80 -20.33
C THR A 493 58.70 -13.66 -19.60
N GLY A 494 57.41 -13.30 -19.67
CA GLY A 494 56.32 -13.98 -18.94
C GLY A 494 56.33 -13.73 -17.44
N ASN A 495 57.12 -12.75 -16.99
CA ASN A 495 57.25 -12.39 -15.60
C ASN A 495 56.01 -11.62 -15.13
N LYS A 496 55.34 -12.13 -14.09
CA LYS A 496 54.09 -11.60 -13.58
C LYS A 496 54.08 -11.50 -12.05
N ASN A 497 53.38 -10.51 -11.54
CA ASN A 497 53.08 -10.36 -10.11
C ASN A 497 51.62 -9.92 -9.93
N GLN A 498 50.98 -10.28 -8.82
CA GLN A 498 49.55 -10.00 -8.60
C GLN A 498 49.23 -9.71 -7.13
N ILE A 499 48.10 -9.04 -6.90
CA ILE A 499 47.51 -8.78 -5.59
C ILE A 499 45.99 -9.08 -5.63
N THR A 500 45.47 -9.73 -4.60
CA THR A 500 44.03 -9.93 -4.41
C THR A 500 43.57 -9.13 -3.21
N ILE A 501 42.58 -8.26 -3.42
CA ILE A 501 42.04 -7.34 -2.42
C ILE A 501 40.67 -7.88 -1.99
N THR A 502 40.61 -8.44 -0.79
CA THR A 502 39.37 -8.95 -0.17
C THR A 502 38.68 -7.86 0.64
N SER A 503 37.34 -7.87 0.66
CA SER A 503 36.46 -6.86 1.27
C SER A 503 36.73 -6.51 2.75
N ASP A 504 37.49 -7.33 3.47
CA ASP A 504 37.65 -7.22 4.92
C ASP A 504 38.87 -6.37 5.32
N LYS A 505 39.72 -5.98 4.37
CA LYS A 505 40.83 -5.04 4.59
C LYS A 505 40.75 -3.90 3.58
N GLY A 506 40.07 -2.82 3.97
CA GLY A 506 40.16 -1.54 3.25
C GLY A 506 38.86 -1.00 2.65
N LYS A 507 37.67 -1.44 3.07
CA LYS A 507 36.44 -0.71 2.71
C LYS A 507 36.42 0.65 3.40
N LEU A 508 36.38 1.70 2.59
CA LEU A 508 35.97 3.03 3.03
C LEU A 508 34.57 2.91 3.63
N SER A 509 34.37 3.47 4.81
CA SER A 509 33.03 3.72 5.34
C SER A 509 32.25 4.61 4.38
N GLN A 510 30.92 4.53 4.38
CA GLN A 510 30.09 5.40 3.53
C GLN A 510 30.39 6.89 3.80
N GLU A 511 30.74 7.25 5.04
CA GLU A 511 31.19 8.60 5.42
C GLU A 511 32.53 9.00 4.79
N GLU A 512 33.45 8.05 4.61
CA GLU A 512 34.71 8.30 3.89
C GLU A 512 34.46 8.40 2.38
N ILE A 513 33.56 7.58 1.83
CA ILE A 513 33.14 7.65 0.43
C ILE A 513 32.46 8.99 0.12
N GLU A 514 31.49 9.40 0.95
CA GLU A 514 30.78 10.67 0.82
C GLU A 514 31.74 11.86 1.00
N ARG A 515 32.67 11.82 1.98
CA ARG A 515 33.72 12.84 2.11
C ARG A 515 34.61 12.93 0.87
N LEU A 516 35.04 11.80 0.32
CA LEU A 516 35.88 11.77 -0.88
C LEU A 516 35.13 12.28 -2.13
N ILE A 517 33.84 11.98 -2.25
CA ILE A 517 32.96 12.50 -3.32
C ILE A 517 32.74 14.01 -3.14
N GLU A 518 32.42 14.47 -1.93
CA GLU A 518 32.25 15.88 -1.61
C GLU A 518 33.53 16.69 -1.82
N GLU A 519 34.69 16.16 -1.40
CA GLU A 519 35.98 16.78 -1.66
C GLU A 519 36.26 16.84 -3.16
N ALA A 520 36.01 15.77 -3.92
CA ALA A 520 36.09 15.78 -5.39
C ALA A 520 35.22 16.89 -6.03
N GLU A 521 33.99 17.09 -5.55
CA GLU A 521 33.12 18.18 -6.01
C GLU A 521 33.62 19.57 -5.58
N ARG A 522 34.13 19.71 -4.35
CA ARG A 522 34.63 20.97 -3.77
C ARG A 522 35.87 21.49 -4.48
N TYR A 523 36.79 20.60 -4.81
CA TYR A 523 38.01 20.94 -5.56
C TYR A 523 37.85 20.70 -7.06
N LYS A 524 36.65 20.39 -7.56
CA LYS A 524 36.38 20.17 -8.99
C LYS A 524 36.94 21.28 -9.88
N VAL A 525 36.80 22.54 -9.47
CA VAL A 525 37.36 23.69 -10.20
C VAL A 525 38.89 23.75 -10.15
N GLU A 526 39.51 23.32 -9.05
CA GLU A 526 40.97 23.22 -8.91
C GLU A 526 41.53 22.03 -9.69
N ASP A 527 40.83 20.90 -9.67
CA ASP A 527 41.17 19.67 -10.37
C ASP A 527 40.91 19.80 -11.88
N GLU A 528 39.86 20.51 -12.30
CA GLU A 528 39.61 20.93 -13.69
C GLU A 528 40.71 21.89 -14.16
N LYS A 529 41.11 22.88 -13.35
CA LYS A 529 42.25 23.76 -13.67
C LYS A 529 43.58 23.00 -13.75
N PHE A 530 43.78 22.00 -12.89
CA PHE A 530 44.97 21.14 -12.90
C PHE A 530 44.98 20.24 -14.14
N LEU A 531 43.83 19.66 -14.49
CA LEU A 531 43.62 18.80 -15.65
C LEU A 531 43.66 19.59 -16.96
N GLU A 532 43.05 20.78 -17.03
CA GLU A 532 43.17 21.74 -18.15
C GLU A 532 44.61 22.19 -18.32
N LYS A 533 45.33 22.49 -17.23
CA LYS A 533 46.73 22.86 -17.31
C LYS A 533 47.59 21.71 -17.84
N ALA A 534 47.34 20.48 -17.41
CA ALA A 534 48.04 19.27 -17.86
C ALA A 534 47.67 18.88 -19.32
N ASN A 535 46.39 18.99 -19.70
CA ASN A 535 45.89 18.63 -21.02
C ASN A 535 46.13 19.71 -22.07
N ALA A 536 46.07 20.99 -21.73
CA ALA A 536 46.37 22.08 -22.66
C ALA A 536 47.85 22.14 -23.02
N ILE A 537 48.75 21.75 -22.11
CA ILE A 537 50.17 21.57 -22.42
C ILE A 537 50.34 20.42 -23.42
N ARG A 538 49.71 19.28 -23.14
CA ARG A 538 49.76 18.10 -24.01
C ARG A 538 49.14 18.34 -25.40
N ALA A 539 47.99 19.00 -25.47
CA ALA A 539 47.27 19.29 -26.71
C ALA A 539 47.99 20.33 -27.58
N LEU A 540 48.66 21.32 -26.98
CA LEU A 540 49.46 22.29 -27.71
C LEU A 540 50.77 21.67 -28.22
N GLU A 541 51.39 20.76 -27.45
CA GLU A 541 52.55 19.96 -27.89
C GLU A 541 52.19 19.01 -29.06
N ASP A 542 51.06 18.30 -28.96
CA ASP A 542 50.59 17.37 -29.99
C ASP A 542 50.15 18.12 -31.28
N TYR A 543 49.49 19.27 -31.15
CA TYR A 543 49.03 20.07 -32.30
C TYR A 543 50.17 20.77 -33.06
N VAL A 544 51.21 21.24 -32.36
CA VAL A 544 52.42 21.79 -32.98
C VAL A 544 53.16 20.70 -33.75
N TYR A 545 53.27 19.49 -33.17
CA TYR A 545 53.87 18.33 -33.82
C TYR A 545 53.11 17.90 -35.09
N ASP A 546 51.77 17.89 -35.05
CA ASP A 546 50.94 17.49 -36.19
C ASP A 546 50.90 18.55 -37.32
N MET A 547 50.89 19.84 -36.99
CA MET A 547 50.94 20.92 -37.99
C MET A 547 52.30 21.00 -38.71
N GLU A 548 53.41 20.77 -38.01
CA GLU A 548 54.74 20.71 -38.62
C GLU A 548 54.86 19.54 -39.60
N LYS A 549 54.25 18.40 -39.25
CA LYS A 549 54.17 17.23 -40.11
C LYS A 549 53.28 17.47 -41.35
N ALA A 550 52.18 18.22 -41.20
CA ALA A 550 51.26 18.56 -42.30
C ALA A 550 51.80 19.62 -43.29
N LEU A 551 52.68 20.52 -42.83
CA LEU A 551 53.32 21.55 -43.66
C LEU A 551 54.38 21.00 -44.62
N ILE A 552 54.99 19.87 -44.24
CA ILE A 552 55.96 19.13 -45.07
C ILE A 552 55.26 18.44 -46.26
N VAL A 553 53.95 18.13 -46.16
CA VAL A 553 53.25 17.22 -47.09
C VAL A 553 52.24 17.92 -48.02
N SER A 554 51.95 19.21 -47.87
CA SER A 554 50.85 19.88 -48.60
C SER A 554 51.25 20.99 -49.60
N LYS A 555 50.61 20.99 -50.79
CA LYS A 555 50.63 22.07 -51.81
C LYS A 555 49.60 23.15 -51.47
N LEU A 556 49.81 23.85 -50.37
CA LEU A 556 49.05 25.06 -50.02
C LEU A 556 49.54 26.27 -50.83
N CYS A 557 48.65 27.21 -51.13
CA CYS A 557 48.99 28.45 -51.84
C CYS A 557 49.90 29.36 -50.97
N PRO A 558 50.70 30.27 -51.56
CA PRO A 558 51.72 31.02 -50.82
C PRO A 558 51.16 31.88 -49.68
N GLU A 559 49.96 32.44 -49.84
CA GLU A 559 49.32 33.28 -48.82
C GLU A 559 48.79 32.47 -47.63
N ASP A 560 48.32 31.25 -47.88
CA ASP A 560 47.84 30.37 -46.81
C ASP A 560 49.00 29.66 -46.11
N LYS A 561 50.10 29.31 -46.81
CA LYS A 561 51.33 28.84 -46.15
C LYS A 561 51.92 29.87 -45.20
N LYS A 562 51.89 31.15 -45.58
CA LYS A 562 52.43 32.24 -44.74
C LYS A 562 51.59 32.47 -43.47
N LYS A 563 50.26 32.30 -43.57
CA LYS A 563 49.34 32.36 -42.42
C LYS A 563 49.54 31.17 -41.46
N VAL A 564 49.77 29.96 -42.00
CA VAL A 564 49.98 28.76 -41.17
C VAL A 564 51.36 28.79 -40.48
N ASN A 565 52.44 29.18 -41.18
CA ASN A 565 53.77 29.31 -40.54
C ASN A 565 53.79 30.39 -39.45
N SER A 566 53.14 31.53 -39.69
CA SER A 566 53.00 32.57 -38.65
C SER A 566 52.18 32.10 -37.44
N ALA A 567 51.28 31.13 -37.61
CA ALA A 567 50.51 30.56 -36.51
C ALA A 567 51.32 29.54 -35.69
N ILE A 568 52.23 28.78 -36.33
CA ILE A 568 53.16 27.86 -35.65
C ILE A 568 54.17 28.61 -34.80
N ASP A 569 54.80 29.66 -35.34
CA ASP A 569 55.81 30.44 -34.60
C ASP A 569 55.22 31.12 -33.36
N LYS A 570 53.96 31.59 -33.46
CA LYS A 570 53.21 32.15 -32.32
C LYS A 570 52.84 31.08 -31.29
N ALA A 571 52.50 29.86 -31.72
CA ALA A 571 52.19 28.76 -30.82
C ALA A 571 53.43 28.27 -30.04
N ARG A 572 54.63 28.29 -30.66
CA ARG A 572 55.91 27.96 -30.01
C ARG A 572 56.33 29.01 -28.98
N THR A 573 56.20 30.30 -29.29
CA THR A 573 56.48 31.37 -28.31
C THR A 573 55.53 31.31 -27.11
N LEU A 574 54.27 30.89 -27.31
CA LEU A 574 53.31 30.67 -26.23
C LEU A 574 53.63 29.45 -25.34
N LEU A 575 54.38 28.46 -25.85
CA LEU A 575 54.85 27.31 -25.07
C LEU A 575 56.03 27.67 -24.15
N ASP A 576 56.91 28.58 -24.58
CA ASP A 576 58.12 28.97 -23.83
C ASP A 576 57.88 30.08 -22.78
N ASP A 577 56.92 30.99 -22.97
CA ASP A 577 56.78 32.19 -22.11
C ASP A 577 55.86 32.04 -20.88
N GLY A 578 55.31 30.84 -20.61
CA GLY A 578 54.76 30.49 -19.28
C GLY A 578 53.55 31.29 -18.74
N ASN A 579 52.91 32.17 -19.51
CA ASN A 579 51.76 32.96 -19.05
C ASN A 579 50.49 32.68 -19.90
N LYS A 580 49.39 32.29 -19.24
CA LYS A 580 48.21 31.63 -19.87
C LYS A 580 46.93 32.46 -19.71
N GLU A 581 46.37 32.98 -20.80
CA GLU A 581 44.93 33.29 -20.92
C GLU A 581 44.54 33.54 -22.40
N ASN A 582 43.34 33.07 -22.80
CA ASN A 582 42.64 33.25 -24.09
C ASN A 582 42.98 32.37 -25.31
N ILE A 583 42.84 31.04 -25.16
CA ILE A 583 42.88 30.09 -26.30
C ILE A 583 41.47 29.75 -26.84
N GLU A 584 40.43 29.70 -26.02
CA GLU A 584 39.08 29.26 -26.44
C GLU A 584 38.29 30.29 -27.26
N THR A 585 38.48 31.58 -27.01
CA THR A 585 37.65 32.66 -27.61
C THR A 585 37.72 32.71 -29.14
N HIS A 586 38.78 32.16 -29.74
CA HIS A 586 38.96 32.16 -31.19
C HIS A 586 38.24 31.01 -31.92
N ILE A 587 37.81 29.97 -31.21
CA ILE A 587 37.24 28.76 -31.83
C ILE A 587 35.70 28.88 -32.01
N SER A 588 35.06 29.70 -31.18
CA SER A 588 33.60 29.75 -31.04
C SER A 588 32.88 30.57 -32.12
N LEU A 589 33.56 31.52 -32.77
CA LEU A 589 32.97 32.43 -33.76
C LEU A 589 32.50 31.75 -35.06
N PHE A 590 32.83 30.47 -35.28
CA PHE A 590 32.67 29.81 -36.57
C PHE A 590 31.44 28.90 -36.72
N ARG A 591 30.61 28.69 -35.68
CA ARG A 591 29.59 27.61 -35.67
C ARG A 591 28.11 28.03 -35.77
N LEU A 592 27.77 29.32 -35.72
CA LEU A 592 26.43 29.76 -35.26
C LEU A 592 25.43 30.19 -36.37
N ALA A 593 25.18 29.36 -37.41
CA ALA A 593 24.47 29.83 -38.62
C ALA A 593 23.15 29.12 -39.09
N CYS A 594 22.47 28.18 -38.39
CA CYS A 594 21.25 27.52 -38.96
C CYS A 594 20.13 27.03 -37.96
N CYS A 595 18.82 27.35 -38.23
CA CYS A 595 17.52 26.56 -38.05
C CYS A 595 16.31 27.06 -37.15
N GLU A 596 15.02 26.90 -37.61
CA GLU A 596 13.69 26.86 -36.87
C GLU A 596 12.46 26.19 -37.65
N SER A 597 11.51 25.45 -36.99
CA SER A 597 9.99 25.61 -36.96
C SER A 597 9.04 24.39 -36.57
N LYS A 598 7.83 24.71 -36.02
CA LYS A 598 6.40 24.18 -36.09
C LYS A 598 5.92 22.75 -35.63
N GLU A 599 5.23 22.63 -34.48
CA GLU A 599 4.43 21.41 -34.09
C GLU A 599 3.15 21.62 -33.23
N ALA A 600 2.71 22.86 -32.98
CA ALA A 600 1.72 23.15 -31.93
C ALA A 600 0.20 23.03 -32.28
N ARG A 601 -0.23 22.22 -33.26
CA ARG A 601 -1.63 22.31 -33.78
C ARG A 601 -2.56 21.09 -33.58
N THR A 602 -2.19 20.05 -32.83
CA THR A 602 -2.95 18.77 -32.84
C THR A 602 -3.44 18.26 -31.47
N MET A 603 -4.14 19.05 -30.63
CA MET A 603 -4.44 18.70 -29.22
C MET A 603 -5.91 18.84 -28.73
N ALA A 604 -6.95 18.94 -29.57
CA ALA A 604 -8.29 19.38 -29.11
C ALA A 604 -9.52 18.46 -29.38
N ARG A 605 -9.43 17.12 -29.38
CA ARG A 605 -10.58 16.24 -29.77
C ARG A 605 -10.92 14.98 -28.94
N LYS A 606 -10.48 14.81 -27.68
CA LYS A 606 -10.57 13.50 -26.97
C LYS A 606 -11.09 13.55 -25.51
N TYR A 607 -12.40 13.62 -25.25
CA TYR A 607 -12.98 13.36 -23.90
C TYR A 607 -14.42 12.76 -23.95
N LYS A 608 -14.57 11.48 -23.57
CA LYS A 608 -15.82 10.85 -23.08
C LYS A 608 -15.47 10.22 -21.71
N GLY A 609 -16.32 10.43 -20.69
CA GLY A 609 -16.04 10.07 -19.28
C GLY A 609 -16.04 8.57 -18.99
N HIS A 610 -15.35 8.17 -17.92
CA HIS A 610 -15.22 6.80 -17.44
C HIS A 610 -16.43 6.36 -16.58
N ALA A 611 -16.74 5.07 -16.56
CA ALA A 611 -17.76 4.48 -15.69
C ALA A 611 -17.14 3.61 -14.59
N VAL A 612 -17.74 3.61 -13.40
CA VAL A 612 -17.22 2.93 -12.21
C VAL A 612 -18.24 1.97 -11.58
N GLY A 613 -17.74 0.98 -10.85
CA GLY A 613 -18.55 0.12 -9.97
C GLY A 613 -18.38 0.55 -8.52
N ILE A 614 -19.49 0.78 -7.82
CA ILE A 614 -19.49 1.17 -6.42
C ILE A 614 -20.25 0.14 -5.60
N ASP A 615 -19.55 -0.46 -4.64
CA ASP A 615 -20.18 -1.18 -3.55
C ASP A 615 -20.54 -0.22 -2.42
N LEU A 616 -21.83 0.05 -2.23
CA LEU A 616 -22.32 0.90 -1.15
C LEU A 616 -22.71 0.02 0.04
N GLY A 617 -21.76 -0.42 0.86
CA GLY A 617 -22.04 -1.30 2.00
C GLY A 617 -22.50 -0.57 3.27
N THR A 618 -23.08 -1.31 4.22
CA THR A 618 -23.59 -0.75 5.49
C THR A 618 -22.48 -0.12 6.33
N THR A 619 -21.36 -0.83 6.48
CA THR A 619 -20.24 -0.39 7.33
C THR A 619 -19.09 0.21 6.52
N TYR A 620 -18.81 -0.36 5.34
CA TYR A 620 -17.77 0.09 4.42
C TYR A 620 -18.30 0.12 3.00
N SER A 621 -17.83 1.06 2.20
CA SER A 621 -18.06 1.19 0.77
C SER A 621 -16.75 1.01 0.01
N CYS A 622 -16.82 0.50 -1.21
CA CYS A 622 -15.66 0.22 -2.06
C CYS A 622 -15.94 0.70 -3.49
N VAL A 623 -14.94 1.24 -4.19
CA VAL A 623 -15.09 1.71 -5.57
C VAL A 623 -14.01 1.08 -6.45
N ALA A 624 -14.41 0.68 -7.66
CA ALA A 624 -13.58 -0.03 -8.60
C ALA A 624 -13.85 0.44 -10.04
N VAL A 625 -12.86 0.32 -10.90
CA VAL A 625 -12.94 0.72 -12.31
C VAL A 625 -12.37 -0.37 -13.21
N TRP A 626 -12.93 -0.52 -14.41
CA TRP A 626 -12.33 -1.37 -15.44
C TRP A 626 -11.27 -0.58 -16.21
N GLN A 627 -10.01 -1.00 -16.11
CA GLN A 627 -8.91 -0.41 -16.86
C GLN A 627 -8.81 -1.07 -18.23
N GLU A 628 -9.29 -0.39 -19.29
CA GLU A 628 -9.26 -0.92 -20.66
C GLU A 628 -7.84 -1.30 -21.11
N GLN A 629 -6.84 -0.50 -20.72
CA GLN A 629 -5.43 -0.72 -21.08
C GLN A 629 -4.86 -2.03 -20.50
N HIS A 630 -5.41 -2.51 -19.39
CA HIS A 630 -4.94 -3.69 -18.67
C HIS A 630 -5.93 -4.86 -18.70
N CYS A 631 -7.11 -4.67 -19.31
CA CYS A 631 -8.19 -5.65 -19.39
C CYS A 631 -8.52 -6.30 -18.04
N ARG A 632 -8.46 -5.51 -16.96
CA ARG A 632 -8.70 -5.95 -15.58
C ARG A 632 -9.47 -4.90 -14.80
N VAL A 633 -10.11 -5.34 -13.73
CA VAL A 633 -10.67 -4.42 -12.74
C VAL A 633 -9.57 -3.96 -11.78
N GLU A 634 -9.64 -2.71 -11.38
CA GLU A 634 -8.79 -2.12 -10.36
C GLU A 634 -9.66 -1.57 -9.22
N ILE A 635 -9.36 -1.98 -7.99
CA ILE A 635 -9.95 -1.42 -6.77
C ILE A 635 -9.20 -0.12 -6.45
N ILE A 636 -9.93 0.98 -6.31
CA ILE A 636 -9.34 2.30 -6.10
C ILE A 636 -9.17 2.56 -4.61
N HIS A 637 -7.98 3.01 -4.21
CA HIS A 637 -7.70 3.36 -2.82
C HIS A 637 -8.20 4.77 -2.53
N ASN A 638 -8.73 4.99 -1.34
CA ASN A 638 -9.16 6.32 -0.89
C ASN A 638 -7.96 7.23 -0.56
N ASP A 639 -8.25 8.46 -0.15
CA ASP A 639 -7.26 9.48 0.23
C ASP A 639 -6.43 9.14 1.48
N GLN A 640 -6.75 8.05 2.18
CA GLN A 640 -5.98 7.49 3.30
C GLN A 640 -5.20 6.22 2.91
N GLY A 641 -5.27 5.79 1.64
CA GLY A 641 -4.62 4.57 1.15
C GLY A 641 -5.39 3.28 1.45
N ASN A 642 -6.63 3.37 1.95
CA ASN A 642 -7.47 2.21 2.23
C ASN A 642 -8.26 1.81 0.97
N ARG A 643 -8.43 0.51 0.72
CA ARG A 643 -9.25 -0.01 -0.40
C ARG A 643 -10.75 0.10 -0.16
N THR A 644 -11.15 0.22 1.11
CA THR A 644 -12.53 0.39 1.54
C THR A 644 -12.64 1.64 2.39
N THR A 645 -13.74 2.39 2.25
CA THR A 645 -13.99 3.61 3.02
C THR A 645 -15.17 3.38 3.97
N PRO A 646 -15.07 3.72 5.27
CA PRO A 646 -16.21 3.61 6.18
C PRO A 646 -17.44 4.37 5.69
N SER A 647 -18.63 3.79 5.79
CA SER A 647 -19.91 4.44 5.45
C SER A 647 -20.38 5.37 6.57
N TYR A 648 -19.54 6.35 6.92
CA TYR A 648 -19.74 7.30 8.03
C TYR A 648 -19.80 8.73 7.50
N VAL A 649 -20.69 9.54 8.07
CA VAL A 649 -20.80 10.98 7.80
C VAL A 649 -20.93 11.72 9.12
N ALA A 650 -20.08 12.73 9.36
CA ALA A 650 -20.13 13.52 10.57
C ALA A 650 -20.27 15.01 10.28
N PHE A 651 -21.05 15.69 11.12
CA PHE A 651 -21.31 17.12 11.02
C PHE A 651 -20.67 17.84 12.20
N THR A 652 -20.02 18.96 11.92
CA THR A 652 -19.41 19.84 12.92
C THR A 652 -19.94 21.26 12.77
N ALA A 653 -19.52 22.19 13.62
CA ALA A 653 -19.87 23.60 13.47
C ALA A 653 -19.50 24.15 12.08
N ASN A 654 -18.38 23.68 11.48
CA ASN A 654 -17.80 24.33 10.30
C ASN A 654 -17.75 23.44 9.05
N GLN A 655 -17.72 22.12 9.20
CA GLN A 655 -17.47 21.19 8.09
C GLN A 655 -18.21 19.86 8.23
N ARG A 656 -18.26 19.12 7.11
CA ARG A 656 -18.75 17.75 7.04
C ARG A 656 -17.59 16.80 6.78
N PHE A 657 -17.49 15.75 7.56
CA PHE A 657 -16.54 14.67 7.35
C PHE A 657 -17.24 13.46 6.77
N ILE A 658 -16.57 12.74 5.87
CA ILE A 658 -17.08 11.51 5.26
C ILE A 658 -15.95 10.48 5.31
N GLY A 659 -16.28 9.21 5.57
CA GLY A 659 -15.29 8.13 5.57
C GLY A 659 -14.49 8.02 6.87
N ASP A 660 -13.19 7.77 6.74
CA ASP A 660 -12.26 7.57 7.86
C ASP A 660 -12.26 8.77 8.82
N ALA A 661 -12.29 10.00 8.28
CA ALA A 661 -12.35 11.22 9.08
C ALA A 661 -13.60 11.26 9.99
N ALA A 662 -14.76 10.86 9.47
CA ALA A 662 -15.99 10.78 10.25
C ALA A 662 -15.92 9.66 11.29
N LYS A 663 -15.39 8.48 10.93
CA LYS A 663 -15.25 7.36 11.86
C LYS A 663 -14.34 7.69 13.05
N ASN A 664 -13.22 8.39 12.81
CA ASN A 664 -12.23 8.70 13.84
C ASN A 664 -12.77 9.63 14.95
N GLN A 665 -13.66 10.57 14.61
CA GLN A 665 -14.23 11.50 15.59
C GLN A 665 -15.55 11.02 16.23
N ALA A 666 -16.04 9.82 15.88
CA ALA A 666 -17.35 9.33 16.30
C ALA A 666 -17.52 9.23 17.82
N ALA A 667 -16.44 8.98 18.58
CA ALA A 667 -16.50 8.93 20.04
C ALA A 667 -16.57 10.33 20.69
N ALA A 668 -16.01 11.35 20.05
CA ALA A 668 -16.02 12.72 20.56
C ALA A 668 -17.32 13.46 20.20
N ASN A 669 -17.94 13.11 19.08
CA ASN A 669 -19.15 13.74 18.55
C ASN A 669 -20.22 12.70 18.14
N PRO A 670 -20.68 11.86 19.06
CA PRO A 670 -21.51 10.70 18.72
C PRO A 670 -22.89 11.08 18.15
N THR A 671 -23.49 12.18 18.61
CA THR A 671 -24.85 12.60 18.21
C THR A 671 -24.92 13.20 16.81
N ASN A 672 -23.80 13.71 16.28
CA ASN A 672 -23.72 14.28 14.93
C ASN A 672 -22.88 13.41 13.98
N THR A 673 -22.62 12.16 14.36
CA THR A 673 -21.92 11.18 13.52
C THR A 673 -22.89 10.08 13.13
N VAL A 674 -23.23 10.05 11.85
CA VAL A 674 -24.22 9.17 11.25
C VAL A 674 -23.51 7.98 10.59
N PHE A 675 -24.02 6.78 10.84
CA PHE A 675 -23.56 5.50 10.30
C PHE A 675 -24.74 4.52 10.19
N ASP A 676 -24.54 3.35 9.59
CA ASP A 676 -25.57 2.31 9.36
C ASP A 676 -26.81 2.77 8.58
N VAL A 677 -26.72 3.89 7.85
CA VAL A 677 -27.86 4.49 7.13
C VAL A 677 -28.47 3.54 6.10
N LYS A 678 -27.71 2.55 5.60
CA LYS A 678 -28.22 1.51 4.72
C LYS A 678 -29.30 0.62 5.36
N ARG A 679 -29.39 0.55 6.70
CA ARG A 679 -30.52 -0.07 7.41
C ARG A 679 -31.79 0.79 7.39
N LEU A 680 -31.64 2.10 7.27
CA LEU A 680 -32.72 3.09 7.27
C LEU A 680 -33.27 3.42 5.88
N ILE A 681 -32.43 3.31 4.84
CA ILE A 681 -32.78 3.71 3.47
C ILE A 681 -34.01 2.95 2.96
N GLY A 682 -34.98 3.67 2.38
CA GLY A 682 -36.20 3.09 1.80
C GLY A 682 -37.21 2.53 2.82
N ARG A 683 -37.03 2.75 4.13
CA ARG A 683 -37.96 2.32 5.19
C ARG A 683 -38.84 3.45 5.69
N LYS A 684 -39.89 3.07 6.44
CA LYS A 684 -40.76 3.97 7.20
C LYS A 684 -40.28 4.10 8.64
N TYR A 685 -40.48 5.26 9.25
CA TYR A 685 -40.13 5.54 10.64
C TYR A 685 -40.97 4.70 11.63
N SER A 686 -42.18 4.31 11.25
CA SER A 686 -43.04 3.40 12.03
C SER A 686 -42.64 1.93 11.95
N ASP A 687 -41.74 1.55 11.05
CA ASP A 687 -41.28 0.16 10.91
C ASP A 687 -40.70 -0.35 12.26
N PRO A 688 -41.20 -1.47 12.82
CA PRO A 688 -40.71 -2.02 14.09
C PRO A 688 -39.20 -2.24 14.12
N ILE A 689 -38.59 -2.59 12.97
CA ILE A 689 -37.15 -2.79 12.86
C ILE A 689 -36.42 -1.46 13.04
N VAL A 690 -36.89 -0.39 12.38
CA VAL A 690 -36.34 0.96 12.52
C VAL A 690 -36.51 1.47 13.95
N LYS A 691 -37.64 1.19 14.61
CA LYS A 691 -37.84 1.53 16.03
C LYS A 691 -36.79 0.91 16.94
N ASN A 692 -36.44 -0.36 16.71
CA ASN A 692 -35.43 -1.04 17.51
C ASN A 692 -34.03 -0.47 17.24
N ASP A 693 -33.68 -0.18 15.99
CA ASP A 693 -32.38 0.40 15.64
C ASP A 693 -32.19 1.81 16.23
N ILE A 694 -33.24 2.64 16.25
CA ILE A 694 -33.21 3.98 16.85
C ILE A 694 -32.80 3.95 18.33
N LEU A 695 -33.15 2.89 19.07
CA LEU A 695 -32.75 2.74 20.47
C LEU A 695 -31.25 2.53 20.65
N MET A 696 -30.56 2.09 19.60
CA MET A 696 -29.13 1.77 19.63
C MET A 696 -28.26 2.85 18.97
N TRP A 697 -28.85 3.77 18.21
CA TRP A 697 -28.12 4.85 17.56
C TRP A 697 -27.92 6.05 18.49
N PRO A 698 -26.73 6.67 18.47
CA PRO A 698 -26.46 7.88 19.25
C PRO A 698 -27.04 9.14 18.62
N PHE A 699 -27.36 9.12 17.32
CA PHE A 699 -27.98 10.23 16.59
C PHE A 699 -29.50 10.10 16.61
N LYS A 700 -30.18 11.25 16.57
CA LYS A 700 -31.65 11.31 16.65
C LYS A 700 -32.26 11.05 15.27
N VAL A 701 -33.35 10.28 15.26
CA VAL A 701 -34.18 10.06 14.07
C VAL A 701 -35.63 10.43 14.41
N THR A 702 -36.28 11.21 13.54
CA THR A 702 -37.66 11.67 13.70
C THR A 702 -38.54 11.28 12.52
N ALA A 703 -39.86 11.23 12.70
CA ALA A 703 -40.79 11.13 11.59
C ALA A 703 -40.75 12.43 10.76
N GLY A 704 -40.57 12.29 9.46
CA GLY A 704 -40.76 13.35 8.47
C GLY A 704 -42.12 13.24 7.79
N ILE A 705 -42.23 13.88 6.63
CA ILE A 705 -43.40 13.78 5.75
C ILE A 705 -43.58 12.31 5.33
N ASP A 706 -44.83 11.86 5.29
CA ASP A 706 -45.23 10.49 4.92
C ASP A 706 -44.55 9.38 5.73
N ASP A 707 -44.28 9.66 7.01
CA ASP A 707 -43.63 8.73 7.92
C ASP A 707 -42.21 8.33 7.47
N LYS A 708 -41.55 9.17 6.65
CA LYS A 708 -40.15 8.97 6.26
C LYS A 708 -39.22 9.23 7.45
N PRO A 709 -38.24 8.36 7.74
CA PRO A 709 -37.29 8.62 8.82
C PRO A 709 -36.31 9.72 8.44
N MET A 710 -36.20 10.74 9.28
CA MET A 710 -35.33 11.90 9.12
C MET A 710 -34.26 11.91 10.20
N ILE A 711 -32.99 11.94 9.79
CA ILE A 711 -31.83 11.98 10.67
C ILE A 711 -31.59 13.44 11.08
N VAL A 712 -31.54 13.70 12.39
CA VAL A 712 -31.41 15.04 12.96
C VAL A 712 -29.98 15.24 13.45
N VAL A 713 -29.31 16.26 12.92
CA VAL A 713 -27.94 16.63 13.30
C VAL A 713 -27.84 18.14 13.48
N THR A 714 -26.90 18.60 14.29
CA THR A 714 -26.52 20.00 14.39
C THR A 714 -25.37 20.29 13.43
N TYR A 715 -25.59 21.20 12.49
CA TYR A 715 -24.59 21.66 11.52
C TYR A 715 -24.63 23.18 11.43
N LYS A 716 -23.49 23.85 11.62
CA LYS A 716 -23.41 25.33 11.67
C LYS A 716 -24.39 25.95 12.69
N ASP A 717 -24.44 25.38 13.88
CA ASP A 717 -25.35 25.76 14.99
C ASP A 717 -26.85 25.74 14.63
N LYS A 718 -27.20 25.04 13.55
CA LYS A 718 -28.58 24.84 13.11
C LYS A 718 -28.94 23.36 13.15
N GLU A 719 -30.15 23.07 13.59
CA GLU A 719 -30.73 21.75 13.46
C GLU A 719 -31.05 21.50 11.97
N MET A 720 -30.52 20.40 11.44
CA MET A 720 -30.70 19.96 10.07
C MET A 720 -31.34 18.58 10.07
N HIS A 721 -32.25 18.36 9.12
CA HIS A 721 -32.93 17.09 8.92
C HIS A 721 -32.50 16.51 7.57
N PHE A 722 -31.86 15.34 7.59
CA PHE A 722 -31.43 14.65 6.39
C PHE A 722 -32.18 13.33 6.22
N SER A 723 -32.59 13.04 5.00
CA SER A 723 -33.05 11.71 4.62
C SER A 723 -31.89 10.72 4.52
N ALA A 724 -32.21 9.42 4.56
CA ALA A 724 -31.22 8.36 4.39
C ALA A 724 -30.54 8.42 3.01
N GLU A 725 -31.28 8.83 1.97
CA GLU A 725 -30.78 9.03 0.61
C GLU A 725 -29.76 10.16 0.54
N GLU A 726 -29.99 11.27 1.25
CA GLU A 726 -29.04 12.38 1.31
C GLU A 726 -27.72 11.97 1.98
N ILE A 727 -27.77 11.28 3.13
CA ILE A 727 -26.54 10.81 3.78
C ILE A 727 -25.81 9.79 2.91
N SER A 728 -26.54 8.85 2.29
CA SER A 728 -25.95 7.87 1.37
C SER A 728 -25.34 8.54 0.13
N SER A 729 -25.95 9.62 -0.36
CA SER A 729 -25.41 10.41 -1.48
C SER A 729 -24.08 11.10 -1.13
N MET A 730 -23.86 11.45 0.14
CA MET A 730 -22.58 12.00 0.60
C MET A 730 -21.49 10.92 0.53
N VAL A 731 -21.79 9.68 0.96
CA VAL A 731 -20.87 8.54 0.82
C VAL A 731 -20.56 8.25 -0.65
N LEU A 732 -21.60 8.21 -1.51
CA LEU A 732 -21.43 8.03 -2.95
C LEU A 732 -20.64 9.17 -3.61
N THR A 733 -20.81 10.41 -3.14
CA THR A 733 -20.02 11.57 -3.57
C THR A 733 -18.55 11.36 -3.24
N LYS A 734 -18.23 10.88 -2.03
CA LYS A 734 -16.85 10.53 -1.66
C LYS A 734 -16.29 9.41 -2.54
N MET A 735 -17.08 8.39 -2.87
CA MET A 735 -16.65 7.31 -3.78
C MET A 735 -16.37 7.83 -5.20
N ARG A 736 -17.21 8.74 -5.71
CA ARG A 736 -16.97 9.42 -6.98
C ARG A 736 -15.69 10.24 -6.92
N GLU A 737 -15.49 11.05 -5.89
CA GLU A 737 -14.29 11.88 -5.74
C GLU A 737 -13.00 11.06 -5.68
N ILE A 738 -13.03 9.91 -5.01
CA ILE A 738 -11.92 8.95 -4.99
C ILE A 738 -11.62 8.45 -6.41
N ALA A 739 -12.65 8.09 -7.18
CA ALA A 739 -12.47 7.65 -8.55
C ALA A 739 -12.02 8.77 -9.49
N GLU A 740 -12.56 9.99 -9.35
CA GLU A 740 -12.17 11.17 -10.13
C GLU A 740 -10.72 11.55 -9.88
N ALA A 741 -10.26 11.48 -8.64
CA ALA A 741 -8.87 11.72 -8.27
C ALA A 741 -7.92 10.68 -8.87
N TYR A 742 -8.34 9.41 -8.92
CA TYR A 742 -7.54 8.33 -9.49
C TYR A 742 -7.52 8.34 -11.03
N LEU A 743 -8.64 8.68 -11.68
CA LEU A 743 -8.77 8.69 -13.14
C LEU A 743 -8.39 10.03 -13.78
N GLU A 744 -8.09 11.05 -12.96
CA GLU A 744 -7.84 12.44 -13.37
C GLU A 744 -8.90 12.98 -14.36
N SER A 745 -10.14 12.49 -14.24
CA SER A 745 -11.22 12.81 -15.16
C SER A 745 -12.57 12.74 -14.44
N PRO A 746 -13.57 13.54 -14.87
CA PRO A 746 -14.91 13.48 -14.29
C PRO A 746 -15.54 12.10 -14.45
N VAL A 747 -16.16 11.62 -13.38
CA VAL A 747 -16.88 10.34 -13.35
C VAL A 747 -18.37 10.63 -13.26
N CYS A 748 -19.07 10.38 -14.35
CA CYS A 748 -20.51 10.65 -14.44
C CYS A 748 -21.36 9.38 -14.38
N ASP A 749 -20.81 8.22 -14.73
CA ASP A 749 -21.56 6.98 -14.89
C ASP A 749 -21.16 5.94 -13.84
N ALA A 750 -22.14 5.29 -13.19
CA ALA A 750 -21.87 4.30 -12.16
C ALA A 750 -22.84 3.11 -12.16
N VAL A 751 -22.33 1.95 -11.75
CA VAL A 751 -23.13 0.80 -11.32
C VAL A 751 -23.04 0.71 -9.80
N ILE A 752 -24.19 0.67 -9.11
CA ILE A 752 -24.26 0.68 -7.64
C ILE A 752 -24.84 -0.64 -7.15
N THR A 753 -24.28 -1.20 -6.08
CA THR A 753 -24.74 -2.47 -5.50
C THR A 753 -25.83 -2.30 -4.46
N VAL A 754 -26.67 -3.32 -4.31
CA VAL A 754 -27.68 -3.45 -3.26
C VAL A 754 -27.77 -4.91 -2.77
N PRO A 755 -28.21 -5.16 -1.54
CA PRO A 755 -28.54 -6.49 -1.05
C PRO A 755 -29.52 -7.18 -1.99
N ALA A 756 -29.36 -8.49 -2.22
CA ALA A 756 -30.25 -9.20 -3.14
C ALA A 756 -31.71 -9.15 -2.66
N TYR A 757 -31.90 -9.22 -1.34
CA TYR A 757 -33.22 -9.16 -0.70
C TYR A 757 -33.76 -7.73 -0.49
N PHE A 758 -33.11 -6.69 -1.03
CA PHE A 758 -33.69 -5.34 -1.03
C PHE A 758 -34.98 -5.30 -1.84
N ASN A 759 -35.96 -4.60 -1.26
CA ASN A 759 -37.25 -4.40 -1.87
C ASN A 759 -37.28 -3.23 -2.87
N ASP A 760 -38.43 -3.03 -3.52
CA ASP A 760 -38.58 -1.99 -4.56
C ASP A 760 -38.29 -0.58 -4.02
N SER A 761 -38.80 -0.23 -2.82
CA SER A 761 -38.56 1.07 -2.19
C SER A 761 -37.09 1.32 -1.88
N GLN A 762 -36.38 0.33 -1.36
CA GLN A 762 -34.95 0.42 -1.03
C GLN A 762 -34.06 0.54 -2.28
N ARG A 763 -34.39 -0.21 -3.35
CA ARG A 763 -33.72 -0.11 -4.66
C ARG A 763 -33.90 1.27 -5.27
N LYS A 764 -35.13 1.80 -5.26
CA LYS A 764 -35.45 3.16 -5.72
C LYS A 764 -34.68 4.22 -4.92
N ALA A 765 -34.71 4.14 -3.59
CA ALA A 765 -34.02 5.09 -2.71
C ALA A 765 -32.50 5.09 -2.92
N THR A 766 -31.88 3.92 -3.15
CA THR A 766 -30.45 3.81 -3.45
C THR A 766 -30.10 4.44 -4.80
N ARG A 767 -30.93 4.24 -5.83
CA ARG A 767 -30.78 4.92 -7.13
C ARG A 767 -30.92 6.43 -7.00
N ASP A 768 -31.91 6.89 -6.22
CA ASP A 768 -32.14 8.32 -5.98
C ASP A 768 -30.94 8.94 -5.22
N ALA A 769 -30.32 8.23 -4.27
CA ALA A 769 -29.07 8.64 -3.63
C ALA A 769 -27.91 8.81 -4.63
N GLY A 770 -27.77 7.90 -5.60
CA GLY A 770 -26.81 8.04 -6.70
C GLY A 770 -27.06 9.27 -7.57
N ALA A 771 -28.33 9.55 -7.89
CA ALA A 771 -28.71 10.74 -8.64
C ALA A 771 -28.38 12.03 -7.87
N ILE A 772 -28.64 12.08 -6.55
CA ILE A 772 -28.29 13.22 -5.68
C ILE A 772 -26.77 13.43 -5.65
N ALA A 773 -25.99 12.34 -5.63
CA ALA A 773 -24.53 12.39 -5.72
C ALA A 773 -24.02 12.90 -7.09
N GLY A 774 -24.89 13.08 -8.07
CA GLY A 774 -24.53 13.53 -9.43
C GLY A 774 -24.01 12.41 -10.33
N LEU A 775 -24.37 11.16 -10.04
CA LEU A 775 -24.05 9.99 -10.86
C LEU A 775 -25.26 9.59 -11.70
N ASN A 776 -25.02 9.26 -12.96
CA ASN A 776 -25.92 8.49 -13.80
C ASN A 776 -25.82 7.02 -13.40
N VAL A 777 -26.81 6.54 -12.65
CA VAL A 777 -26.88 5.15 -12.21
C VAL A 777 -27.29 4.28 -13.38
N MET A 778 -26.31 3.68 -14.07
CA MET A 778 -26.52 2.85 -15.26
C MET A 778 -27.24 1.54 -14.96
N ARG A 779 -27.04 1.02 -13.74
CA ARG A 779 -27.56 -0.26 -13.26
C ARG A 779 -27.50 -0.31 -11.73
N ILE A 780 -28.56 -0.85 -11.13
CA ILE A 780 -28.52 -1.42 -9.79
C ILE A 780 -28.25 -2.91 -9.90
N ILE A 781 -27.23 -3.41 -9.21
CA ILE A 781 -26.86 -4.84 -9.23
C ILE A 781 -26.93 -5.44 -7.83
N SER A 782 -27.44 -6.66 -7.72
CA SER A 782 -27.45 -7.39 -6.45
C SER A 782 -26.02 -7.77 -6.03
N GLU A 783 -25.67 -7.58 -4.76
CA GLU A 783 -24.36 -7.89 -4.17
C GLU A 783 -23.85 -9.31 -4.47
N PRO A 784 -24.62 -10.39 -4.19
CA PRO A 784 -24.16 -11.75 -4.49
C PRO A 784 -24.02 -12.01 -6.00
N THR A 785 -24.80 -11.32 -6.83
CA THR A 785 -24.68 -11.39 -8.29
C THR A 785 -23.38 -10.74 -8.77
N ALA A 786 -22.99 -9.60 -8.18
CA ALA A 786 -21.71 -8.96 -8.45
C ALA A 786 -20.54 -9.83 -7.99
N ALA A 787 -20.60 -10.40 -6.80
CA ALA A 787 -19.58 -11.33 -6.30
C ALA A 787 -19.45 -12.58 -7.19
N ALA A 788 -20.56 -13.11 -7.71
CA ALA A 788 -20.53 -14.22 -8.67
C ALA A 788 -19.82 -13.84 -9.98
N ILE A 789 -19.99 -12.61 -10.47
CA ILE A 789 -19.24 -12.09 -11.64
C ILE A 789 -17.74 -12.07 -11.34
N ALA A 790 -17.34 -11.58 -10.17
CA ALA A 790 -15.94 -11.57 -9.76
C ALA A 790 -15.35 -12.99 -9.70
N TYR A 791 -16.06 -13.93 -9.06
CA TYR A 791 -15.68 -15.34 -9.02
C TYR A 791 -15.57 -15.97 -10.42
N GLY A 792 -16.60 -15.77 -11.26
CA GLY A 792 -16.69 -16.39 -12.57
C GLY A 792 -15.74 -15.78 -13.62
N LEU A 793 -15.03 -14.69 -13.29
CA LEU A 793 -13.94 -14.16 -14.11
C LEU A 793 -12.59 -14.79 -13.77
N ASP A 794 -12.34 -14.98 -12.47
CA ASP A 794 -11.12 -15.59 -11.94
C ASP A 794 -10.98 -17.07 -12.37
N LYS A 795 -12.11 -17.79 -12.44
CA LYS A 795 -12.15 -19.24 -12.71
C LYS A 795 -12.41 -19.66 -14.17
N ARG A 796 -12.32 -18.74 -15.15
CA ARG A 796 -12.66 -19.04 -16.56
C ARG A 796 -11.76 -20.07 -17.24
N SER A 797 -10.55 -20.26 -16.74
CA SER A 797 -9.56 -21.19 -17.29
C SER A 797 -9.97 -22.67 -17.09
N ASP A 798 -10.77 -22.97 -16.07
CA ASP A 798 -10.83 -24.32 -15.51
C ASP A 798 -12.07 -25.14 -15.92
N CYS A 799 -13.10 -24.58 -16.58
CA CYS A 799 -14.39 -25.25 -16.69
C CYS A 799 -15.17 -24.97 -17.99
N ALA A 800 -15.17 -25.93 -18.92
CA ALA A 800 -16.08 -25.94 -20.08
C ALA A 800 -17.53 -26.36 -19.73
N GLY A 801 -17.79 -26.83 -18.50
CA GLY A 801 -19.06 -27.39 -18.04
C GLY A 801 -19.97 -26.44 -17.25
N LYS A 802 -21.21 -26.89 -16.98
CA LYS A 802 -22.17 -26.22 -16.08
C LYS A 802 -21.68 -26.35 -14.63
N ARG A 803 -21.52 -25.23 -13.91
CA ARG A 803 -21.28 -25.21 -12.45
C ARG A 803 -22.42 -24.52 -11.73
N ASN A 804 -22.82 -25.07 -10.58
CA ASN A 804 -23.71 -24.39 -9.64
C ASN A 804 -22.86 -23.85 -8.49
N ILE A 805 -22.99 -22.57 -8.19
CA ILE A 805 -22.21 -21.88 -7.17
C ILE A 805 -23.18 -21.27 -6.17
N PHE A 806 -22.88 -21.44 -4.90
CA PHE A 806 -23.64 -20.86 -3.81
C PHE A 806 -22.85 -19.69 -3.23
N ILE A 807 -23.40 -18.48 -3.32
CA ILE A 807 -22.81 -17.28 -2.73
C ILE A 807 -23.41 -17.11 -1.34
N PHE A 808 -22.54 -16.99 -0.33
CA PHE A 808 -22.90 -16.68 1.05
C PHE A 808 -22.31 -15.32 1.40
N ASP A 809 -23.15 -14.28 1.46
CA ASP A 809 -22.76 -12.90 1.72
C ASP A 809 -23.24 -12.44 3.09
N LEU A 810 -22.34 -12.40 4.07
CA LEU A 810 -22.62 -11.95 5.43
C LEU A 810 -21.82 -10.68 5.74
N GLY A 811 -22.47 -9.54 5.51
CA GLY A 811 -21.87 -8.21 5.64
C GLY A 811 -21.90 -7.65 7.07
N GLY A 812 -21.82 -6.32 7.13
CA GLY A 812 -21.92 -5.56 8.38
C GLY A 812 -23.36 -5.39 8.88
N GLY A 813 -24.35 -5.33 7.98
CA GLY A 813 -25.74 -5.12 8.36
C GLY A 813 -26.77 -5.99 7.65
N THR A 814 -26.39 -6.70 6.60
CA THR A 814 -27.26 -7.49 5.72
C THR A 814 -26.65 -8.88 5.53
N PHE A 815 -27.53 -9.86 5.34
CA PHE A 815 -27.19 -11.24 5.03
C PHE A 815 -27.95 -11.67 3.79
N ASP A 816 -27.24 -12.06 2.74
CA ASP A 816 -27.83 -12.56 1.50
C ASP A 816 -27.18 -13.89 1.10
N VAL A 817 -27.99 -14.75 0.49
CA VAL A 817 -27.54 -15.99 -0.14
C VAL A 817 -28.15 -16.11 -1.53
N SER A 818 -27.36 -16.57 -2.48
CA SER A 818 -27.86 -16.83 -3.82
C SER A 818 -27.23 -18.09 -4.40
N LEU A 819 -28.05 -18.94 -5.00
CA LEU A 819 -27.57 -20.04 -5.83
C LEU A 819 -27.58 -19.60 -7.29
N LEU A 820 -26.44 -19.68 -7.96
CA LEU A 820 -26.29 -19.35 -9.37
C LEU A 820 -25.80 -20.57 -10.16
N THR A 821 -26.26 -20.70 -11.40
CA THR A 821 -25.68 -21.60 -12.39
C THR A 821 -24.86 -20.78 -13.38
N ILE A 822 -23.57 -21.11 -13.52
CA ILE A 822 -22.70 -20.59 -14.57
C ILE A 822 -22.60 -21.65 -15.68
N LYS A 823 -22.97 -21.25 -16.90
CA LYS A 823 -22.79 -22.06 -18.11
C LYS A 823 -22.17 -21.21 -19.21
N GLY A 824 -20.87 -21.39 -19.44
CA GLY A 824 -20.11 -20.56 -20.38
C GLY A 824 -20.14 -19.08 -19.98
N LYS A 825 -20.80 -18.25 -20.77
CA LYS A 825 -20.93 -16.79 -20.54
C LYS A 825 -22.21 -16.39 -19.79
N VAL A 826 -23.09 -17.35 -19.48
CA VAL A 826 -24.40 -17.10 -18.87
C VAL A 826 -24.34 -17.36 -17.37
N PHE A 827 -24.71 -16.33 -16.61
CA PHE A 827 -24.81 -16.33 -15.15
C PHE A 827 -26.29 -16.24 -14.81
N GLN A 828 -26.87 -17.33 -14.34
CA GLN A 828 -28.29 -17.42 -14.04
C GLN A 828 -28.50 -17.63 -12.55
N VAL A 829 -29.14 -16.67 -11.88
CA VAL A 829 -29.61 -16.83 -10.50
C VAL A 829 -30.78 -17.82 -10.51
N LYS A 830 -30.72 -18.83 -9.65
CA LYS A 830 -31.75 -19.86 -9.49
C LYS A 830 -32.70 -19.53 -8.36
N ALA A 831 -32.14 -19.09 -7.25
CA ALA A 831 -32.90 -18.57 -6.13
C ALA A 831 -32.03 -17.61 -5.33
N THR A 832 -32.69 -16.69 -4.63
CA THR A 832 -32.07 -15.83 -3.65
C THR A 832 -32.92 -15.78 -2.40
N ALA A 833 -32.26 -15.65 -1.24
CA ALA A 833 -32.91 -15.41 0.04
C ALA A 833 -32.00 -14.51 0.88
N GLY A 834 -32.54 -13.88 1.92
CA GLY A 834 -31.73 -13.04 2.78
C GLY A 834 -32.49 -12.51 3.98
N ASN A 835 -31.76 -11.79 4.83
CA ASN A 835 -32.27 -10.94 5.88
C ASN A 835 -31.54 -9.59 5.79
N THR A 836 -32.28 -8.52 5.54
CA THR A 836 -31.72 -7.17 5.36
C THR A 836 -31.29 -6.51 6.68
N HIS A 837 -31.51 -7.16 7.83
CA HIS A 837 -31.22 -6.68 9.19
C HIS A 837 -30.50 -7.74 10.03
N LEU A 838 -29.57 -8.48 9.40
CA LEU A 838 -28.72 -9.45 10.06
C LEU A 838 -27.29 -9.29 9.57
N GLY A 839 -26.34 -9.04 10.46
CA GLY A 839 -24.93 -8.87 10.09
C GLY A 839 -24.00 -8.59 11.27
N GLY A 840 -22.81 -8.09 10.93
CA GLY A 840 -21.73 -7.78 11.88
C GLY A 840 -22.12 -6.89 13.06
N GLU A 841 -22.98 -5.89 12.85
CA GLU A 841 -23.42 -4.95 13.88
C GLU A 841 -24.32 -5.60 14.94
N ASP A 842 -25.08 -6.64 14.57
CA ASP A 842 -25.90 -7.39 15.53
C ASP A 842 -24.99 -8.21 16.46
N PHE A 843 -23.95 -8.82 15.89
CA PHE A 843 -22.93 -9.53 16.66
C PHE A 843 -22.17 -8.59 17.61
N ASP A 844 -21.81 -7.39 17.14
CA ASP A 844 -21.19 -6.38 17.98
C ASP A 844 -22.12 -5.95 19.12
N SER A 845 -23.41 -5.78 18.84
CA SER A 845 -24.41 -5.38 19.83
C SER A 845 -24.61 -6.45 20.92
N ARG A 846 -24.49 -7.74 20.60
CA ARG A 846 -24.51 -8.84 21.60
C ARG A 846 -23.32 -8.75 22.56
N ILE A 847 -22.12 -8.48 22.03
CA ILE A 847 -20.89 -8.32 22.84
C ILE A 847 -20.98 -7.03 23.70
N VAL A 848 -21.44 -5.92 23.11
CA VAL A 848 -21.65 -4.66 23.85
C VAL A 848 -22.63 -4.88 25.01
N THR A 849 -23.78 -5.51 24.75
CA THR A 849 -24.79 -5.81 25.79
C THR A 849 -24.22 -6.67 26.91
N TYR A 850 -23.39 -7.66 26.55
CA TYR A 850 -22.69 -8.50 27.52
C TYR A 850 -21.77 -7.68 28.42
N PHE A 851 -20.92 -6.81 27.85
CA PHE A 851 -19.99 -6.01 28.63
C PHE A 851 -20.62 -4.84 29.38
N VAL A 852 -21.73 -4.26 28.88
CA VAL A 852 -22.54 -3.29 29.64
C VAL A 852 -23.06 -3.94 30.93
N LYS A 853 -23.61 -5.15 30.84
CA LYS A 853 -24.07 -5.91 32.01
C LYS A 853 -22.92 -6.28 32.94
N GLU A 854 -21.76 -6.65 32.38
CA GLU A 854 -20.57 -6.98 33.16
C GLU A 854 -20.04 -5.77 33.93
N PHE A 855 -19.91 -4.61 33.27
CA PHE A 855 -19.49 -3.36 33.89
C PHE A 855 -20.46 -2.96 35.01
N LYS A 856 -21.77 -3.01 34.76
CA LYS A 856 -22.80 -2.76 35.77
C LYS A 856 -22.70 -3.71 36.97
N ARG A 857 -22.41 -4.99 36.72
CA ARG A 857 -22.24 -5.99 37.79
C ARG A 857 -21.01 -5.71 38.65
N LYS A 858 -19.87 -5.39 38.02
CA LYS A 858 -18.57 -5.13 38.67
C LYS A 858 -18.53 -3.80 39.42
N ASN A 859 -19.00 -2.72 38.78
CA ASN A 859 -18.82 -1.35 39.26
C ASN A 859 -20.11 -0.72 39.84
N LYS A 860 -21.25 -1.41 39.73
CA LYS A 860 -22.58 -0.92 40.17
C LYS A 860 -23.08 0.34 39.46
N VAL A 861 -22.46 0.69 38.33
CA VAL A 861 -22.81 1.86 37.52
C VAL A 861 -23.30 1.43 36.14
N ASP A 862 -24.37 2.06 35.64
CA ASP A 862 -24.96 1.74 34.33
C ASP A 862 -24.55 2.77 33.27
N ILE A 863 -23.85 2.30 32.25
CA ILE A 863 -23.35 3.14 31.14
C ILE A 863 -24.34 3.26 29.98
N SER A 864 -25.48 2.57 30.04
CA SER A 864 -26.45 2.48 28.92
C SER A 864 -27.00 3.85 28.51
N GLY A 865 -26.97 4.85 29.39
CA GLY A 865 -27.39 6.23 29.10
C GLY A 865 -26.29 7.14 28.56
N ASN A 866 -25.05 6.67 28.37
CA ASN A 866 -23.93 7.51 27.94
C ASN A 866 -23.46 7.15 26.51
N PRO A 867 -23.79 7.97 25.49
CA PRO A 867 -23.44 7.69 24.10
C PRO A 867 -21.94 7.58 23.84
N ARG A 868 -21.12 8.38 24.55
CA ARG A 868 -19.65 8.36 24.41
C ARG A 868 -19.07 7.05 24.93
N ALA A 869 -19.49 6.60 26.11
CA ALA A 869 -19.04 5.33 26.70
C ALA A 869 -19.47 4.14 25.82
N LEU A 870 -20.74 4.12 25.38
CA LEU A 870 -21.23 3.08 24.48
C LEU A 870 -20.47 3.04 23.14
N ARG A 871 -20.13 4.20 22.57
CA ARG A 871 -19.35 4.25 21.31
C ARG A 871 -17.91 3.75 21.48
N ARG A 872 -17.25 4.09 22.60
CA ARG A 872 -15.91 3.57 22.93
C ARG A 872 -15.97 2.05 23.09
N LEU A 873 -16.96 1.55 23.82
CA LEU A 873 -17.16 0.11 24.03
C LEU A 873 -17.45 -0.63 22.74
N ARG A 874 -18.35 -0.10 21.88
CA ARG A 874 -18.67 -0.71 20.59
C ARG A 874 -17.45 -0.83 19.69
N THR A 875 -16.62 0.22 19.61
CA THR A 875 -15.34 0.18 18.86
C THR A 875 -14.42 -0.94 19.37
N ALA A 876 -14.32 -1.09 20.70
CA ALA A 876 -13.52 -2.17 21.29
C ALA A 876 -14.13 -3.56 21.06
N CYS A 877 -15.46 -3.68 21.10
CA CYS A 877 -16.18 -4.93 20.84
C CYS A 877 -16.03 -5.37 19.37
N GLU A 878 -16.12 -4.45 18.40
CA GLU A 878 -15.87 -4.74 16.99
C GLU A 878 -14.43 -5.26 16.80
N LYS A 879 -13.46 -4.61 17.44
CA LYS A 879 -12.05 -5.06 17.42
C LYS A 879 -11.89 -6.45 18.04
N ALA A 880 -12.51 -6.69 19.20
CA ALA A 880 -12.49 -7.99 19.87
C ALA A 880 -13.12 -9.08 19.00
N LYS A 881 -14.28 -8.83 18.39
CA LYS A 881 -14.93 -9.73 17.42
C LYS A 881 -13.98 -10.10 16.28
N ARG A 882 -13.33 -9.12 15.66
CA ARG A 882 -12.36 -9.34 14.58
C ARG A 882 -11.17 -10.19 15.07
N THR A 883 -10.66 -9.94 16.28
CA THR A 883 -9.59 -10.75 16.89
C THR A 883 -10.04 -12.19 17.14
N LEU A 884 -11.25 -12.42 17.62
CA LEU A 884 -11.81 -13.75 17.87
C LEU A 884 -11.97 -14.61 16.60
N SER A 885 -11.95 -14.00 15.42
CA SER A 885 -11.97 -14.74 14.14
C SER A 885 -10.67 -15.51 13.88
N TYR A 886 -9.56 -15.20 14.56
CA TYR A 886 -8.29 -15.94 14.45
C TYR A 886 -7.71 -16.37 15.82
N ALA A 887 -7.93 -15.60 16.88
CA ALA A 887 -7.51 -15.95 18.25
C ALA A 887 -8.66 -16.60 19.06
N THR A 888 -8.32 -17.38 20.09
CA THR A 888 -9.30 -18.05 20.97
C THR A 888 -9.83 -17.13 22.07
N THR A 889 -9.13 -16.03 22.36
CA THR A 889 -9.48 -15.04 23.38
C THR A 889 -9.14 -13.63 22.89
N ALA A 890 -9.91 -12.63 23.32
CA ALA A 890 -9.64 -11.22 23.07
C ALA A 890 -9.81 -10.41 24.36
N THR A 891 -8.92 -9.46 24.61
CA THR A 891 -9.02 -8.51 25.73
C THR A 891 -9.65 -7.21 25.29
N ILE A 892 -10.45 -6.61 26.18
CA ILE A 892 -11.00 -5.27 26.06
C ILE A 892 -10.41 -4.45 27.19
N GLU A 893 -9.67 -3.42 26.81
CA GLU A 893 -9.00 -2.48 27.70
C GLU A 893 -9.43 -1.07 27.30
N LEU A 894 -10.08 -0.36 28.22
CA LEU A 894 -10.56 1.00 28.06
C LEU A 894 -10.21 1.82 29.30
N ASP A 895 -9.23 2.70 29.17
CA ASP A 895 -8.79 3.59 30.26
C ASP A 895 -9.81 4.71 30.48
N ALA A 896 -10.00 5.12 31.74
CA ALA A 896 -11.00 6.12 32.15
C ALA A 896 -12.33 5.94 31.41
N PHE A 897 -12.85 4.71 31.41
CA PHE A 897 -13.94 4.30 30.54
C PHE A 897 -15.25 5.05 30.88
N PHE A 898 -15.62 5.09 32.16
CA PHE A 898 -16.77 5.83 32.66
C PHE A 898 -16.51 6.31 34.10
N GLU A 899 -16.76 7.59 34.38
CA GLU A 899 -16.54 8.21 35.72
C GLU A 899 -15.13 7.97 36.29
N GLY A 900 -14.11 7.94 35.41
CA GLY A 900 -12.71 7.69 35.80
C GLY A 900 -12.40 6.22 36.12
N ILE A 901 -13.35 5.31 35.97
CA ILE A 901 -13.18 3.87 36.18
C ILE A 901 -12.65 3.23 34.89
N ASP A 902 -11.51 2.57 34.97
CA ASP A 902 -10.96 1.75 33.88
C ASP A 902 -11.80 0.48 33.68
N PHE A 903 -11.87 0.02 32.43
CA PHE A 903 -12.51 -1.26 32.11
C PHE A 903 -11.52 -2.20 31.44
N CYS A 904 -11.14 -3.24 32.17
CA CYS A 904 -10.38 -4.37 31.66
C CYS A 904 -11.20 -5.65 31.81
N SER A 905 -11.49 -6.31 30.69
CA SER A 905 -12.14 -7.63 30.66
C SER A 905 -11.65 -8.44 29.46
N SER A 906 -12.04 -9.71 29.40
CA SER A 906 -11.71 -10.60 28.30
C SER A 906 -12.92 -11.42 27.89
N ILE A 907 -13.01 -11.76 26.61
CA ILE A 907 -14.02 -12.65 26.06
C ILE A 907 -13.34 -13.78 25.29
N THR A 908 -13.84 -15.00 25.46
CA THR A 908 -13.38 -16.17 24.71
C THR A 908 -14.21 -16.33 23.43
N ARG A 909 -13.65 -16.99 22.41
CA ARG A 909 -14.36 -17.34 21.18
C ARG A 909 -15.61 -18.15 21.48
N ALA A 910 -15.51 -19.15 22.36
CA ALA A 910 -16.65 -19.97 22.78
C ALA A 910 -17.79 -19.13 23.37
N ARG A 911 -17.48 -18.12 24.20
CA ARG A 911 -18.49 -17.23 24.77
C ARG A 911 -19.12 -16.34 23.69
N PHE A 912 -18.32 -15.82 22.76
CA PHE A 912 -18.84 -15.06 21.63
C PHE A 912 -19.79 -15.92 20.76
N GLU A 913 -19.42 -17.16 20.48
CA GLU A 913 -20.24 -18.09 19.71
C GLU A 913 -21.55 -18.43 20.42
N GLU A 914 -21.52 -18.65 21.74
CA GLU A 914 -22.71 -18.87 22.56
C GLU A 914 -23.69 -17.68 22.49
N LEU A 915 -23.18 -16.44 22.58
CA LEU A 915 -23.98 -15.22 22.55
C LEU A 915 -24.70 -14.97 21.20
N ASN A 916 -24.24 -15.62 20.13
CA ASN A 916 -24.69 -15.38 18.75
C ASN A 916 -25.22 -16.63 18.05
N MET A 917 -25.32 -17.76 18.76
CA MET A 917 -25.69 -19.06 18.17
C MET A 917 -27.06 -19.04 17.50
N ASP A 918 -28.01 -18.30 18.07
CA ASP A 918 -29.35 -18.10 17.50
C ASP A 918 -29.28 -17.39 16.14
N LEU A 919 -28.50 -16.31 16.03
CA LEU A 919 -28.29 -15.57 14.79
C LEU A 919 -27.55 -16.43 13.73
N PHE A 920 -26.58 -17.24 14.15
CA PHE A 920 -25.87 -18.16 13.25
C PHE A 920 -26.79 -19.26 12.70
N ARG A 921 -27.74 -19.75 13.50
CA ARG A 921 -28.75 -20.71 13.05
C ARG A 921 -29.74 -20.07 12.09
N GLU A 922 -30.16 -18.84 12.34
CA GLU A 922 -31.00 -18.07 11.41
C GLU A 922 -30.33 -17.92 10.03
N CYS A 923 -29.00 -17.73 9.98
CA CYS A 923 -28.26 -17.75 8.73
C CYS A 923 -28.44 -19.09 7.98
N LEU A 924 -28.32 -20.23 8.66
CA LEU A 924 -28.49 -21.55 8.05
C LEU A 924 -29.93 -21.82 7.58
N GLU A 925 -30.94 -21.37 8.31
CA GLU A 925 -32.34 -21.49 7.88
C GLU A 925 -32.56 -20.77 6.55
N THR A 926 -31.92 -19.62 6.37
CA THR A 926 -31.98 -18.85 5.12
C THR A 926 -31.20 -19.53 3.99
N VAL A 927 -30.06 -20.17 4.29
CA VAL A 927 -29.35 -21.04 3.35
C VAL A 927 -30.25 -22.18 2.87
N ASP A 928 -30.95 -22.84 3.79
CA ASP A 928 -31.84 -23.97 3.48
C ASP A 928 -33.05 -23.56 2.63
N ARG A 929 -33.65 -22.40 2.93
CA ARG A 929 -34.69 -21.80 2.09
C ARG A 929 -34.20 -21.54 0.67
N CYS A 930 -33.02 -20.95 0.50
CA CYS A 930 -32.45 -20.67 -0.83
C CYS A 930 -32.21 -21.95 -1.65
N ILE A 931 -31.65 -22.99 -1.03
CA ILE A 931 -31.46 -24.29 -1.68
C ILE A 931 -32.80 -24.90 -2.08
N THR A 932 -33.78 -24.89 -1.18
CA THR A 932 -35.12 -25.44 -1.44
C THR A 932 -35.78 -24.73 -2.61
N ASP A 933 -35.78 -23.39 -2.61
CA ASP A 933 -36.38 -22.57 -3.66
C ASP A 933 -35.69 -22.75 -5.03
N SER A 934 -34.40 -23.09 -5.03
CA SER A 934 -33.64 -23.28 -6.25
C SER A 934 -33.99 -24.57 -7.00
N ASN A 935 -34.63 -25.54 -6.34
CA ASN A 935 -34.82 -26.91 -6.83
C ASN A 935 -33.51 -27.58 -7.30
N VAL A 936 -32.37 -27.20 -6.72
CA VAL A 936 -31.06 -27.83 -6.96
C VAL A 936 -30.69 -28.65 -5.74
N ASP A 937 -30.32 -29.90 -5.97
CA ASP A 937 -29.83 -30.75 -4.89
C ASP A 937 -28.55 -30.21 -4.26
N LYS A 938 -28.43 -30.31 -2.93
CA LYS A 938 -27.27 -29.81 -2.16
C LYS A 938 -25.96 -30.40 -2.68
N ALA A 939 -25.96 -31.68 -3.08
CA ALA A 939 -24.76 -32.33 -3.62
C ALA A 939 -24.34 -31.79 -5.00
N SER A 940 -25.26 -31.14 -5.72
CA SER A 940 -25.01 -30.53 -7.04
C SER A 940 -24.44 -29.12 -6.94
N VAL A 941 -24.29 -28.55 -5.74
CA VAL A 941 -23.56 -27.29 -5.52
C VAL A 941 -22.07 -27.59 -5.64
N HIS A 942 -21.38 -26.92 -6.56
CA HIS A 942 -19.97 -27.17 -6.85
C HIS A 942 -19.09 -26.40 -5.87
N ASP A 943 -19.34 -25.09 -5.76
CA ASP A 943 -18.55 -24.18 -4.93
C ASP A 943 -19.45 -23.40 -3.98
N VAL A 944 -18.98 -23.18 -2.75
CA VAL A 944 -19.60 -22.29 -1.77
C VAL A 944 -18.66 -21.11 -1.54
N VAL A 945 -19.02 -19.94 -2.04
CA VAL A 945 -18.17 -18.74 -2.07
C VAL A 945 -18.58 -17.81 -0.94
N LEU A 946 -17.60 -17.41 -0.14
CA LEU A 946 -17.80 -16.49 0.99
C LEU A 946 -17.59 -15.04 0.57
N VAL A 947 -18.53 -14.19 0.93
CA VAL A 947 -18.52 -12.74 0.69
C VAL A 947 -18.91 -12.03 2.00
N GLY A 948 -18.46 -10.80 2.16
CA GLY A 948 -18.78 -9.98 3.32
C GLY A 948 -17.88 -10.23 4.53
N GLY A 949 -17.63 -9.16 5.28
CA GLY A 949 -16.68 -9.12 6.40
C GLY A 949 -16.89 -10.22 7.45
N SER A 950 -18.15 -10.47 7.79
CA SER A 950 -18.56 -11.36 8.88
C SER A 950 -18.54 -12.83 8.51
N SER A 951 -18.41 -13.17 7.21
CA SER A 951 -18.17 -14.56 6.76
C SER A 951 -16.85 -15.15 7.28
N ARG A 952 -15.95 -14.32 7.82
CA ARG A 952 -14.68 -14.73 8.45
C ARG A 952 -14.85 -15.39 9.82
N ILE A 953 -16.04 -15.34 10.42
CA ILE A 953 -16.30 -15.94 11.73
C ILE A 953 -16.17 -17.47 11.62
N PRO A 954 -15.26 -18.11 12.39
CA PRO A 954 -15.01 -19.56 12.29
C PRO A 954 -16.27 -20.41 12.46
N LYS A 955 -17.12 -20.08 13.44
CA LYS A 955 -18.34 -20.86 13.70
C LYS A 955 -19.33 -20.82 12.54
N VAL A 956 -19.44 -19.69 11.85
CA VAL A 956 -20.30 -19.56 10.66
C VAL A 956 -19.77 -20.44 9.52
N GLN A 957 -18.45 -20.47 9.32
CA GLN A 957 -17.82 -21.34 8.31
C GLN A 957 -18.00 -22.83 8.66
N GLU A 958 -17.81 -23.21 9.93
CA GLU A 958 -18.01 -24.58 10.41
C GLU A 958 -19.45 -25.06 10.16
N LEU A 959 -20.44 -24.25 10.57
CA LEU A 959 -21.86 -24.53 10.37
C LEU A 959 -22.22 -24.66 8.88
N LEU A 960 -21.63 -23.82 8.03
CA LEU A 960 -21.85 -23.86 6.59
C LEU A 960 -21.20 -25.10 5.96
N GLN A 961 -20.00 -25.50 6.41
CA GLN A 961 -19.34 -26.73 5.98
C GLN A 961 -20.15 -27.96 6.37
N GLU A 962 -20.65 -28.01 7.60
CA GLU A 962 -21.53 -29.08 8.08
C GLU A 962 -22.79 -29.17 7.21
N PHE A 963 -23.43 -28.03 6.92
CA PHE A 963 -24.61 -27.96 6.06
C PHE A 963 -24.34 -28.51 4.65
N PHE A 964 -23.16 -28.23 4.08
CA PHE A 964 -22.73 -28.76 2.78
C PHE A 964 -21.91 -30.06 2.88
N LYS A 965 -22.10 -30.85 3.95
CA LYS A 965 -21.52 -32.20 4.15
C LYS A 965 -19.98 -32.23 4.07
N GLY A 966 -19.32 -31.27 4.71
CA GLY A 966 -17.86 -31.16 4.79
C GLY A 966 -17.21 -30.57 3.54
N LYS A 967 -17.98 -30.01 2.60
CA LYS A 967 -17.46 -29.35 1.40
C LYS A 967 -16.57 -28.15 1.77
N GLU A 968 -15.42 -28.05 1.12
CA GLU A 968 -14.50 -26.93 1.31
C GLU A 968 -15.13 -25.61 0.83
N LEU A 969 -14.94 -24.54 1.62
CA LEU A 969 -15.45 -23.21 1.30
C LEU A 969 -14.44 -22.49 0.40
N CYS A 970 -14.92 -21.93 -0.69
CA CYS A 970 -14.11 -21.20 -1.66
C CYS A 970 -13.69 -19.83 -1.10
N LYS A 971 -12.37 -19.65 -0.98
CA LYS A 971 -11.71 -18.42 -0.49
C LYS A 971 -10.88 -17.75 -1.59
N SER A 972 -11.15 -18.03 -2.88
CA SER A 972 -10.32 -17.54 -3.99
C SER A 972 -10.53 -16.05 -4.29
N ILE A 973 -11.67 -15.48 -3.89
CA ILE A 973 -11.97 -14.06 -4.03
C ILE A 973 -11.87 -13.34 -2.69
N ASN A 974 -11.47 -12.07 -2.72
CA ASN A 974 -11.47 -11.24 -1.52
C ASN A 974 -12.92 -10.87 -1.14
N PRO A 975 -13.42 -11.27 0.05
CA PRO A 975 -14.81 -11.06 0.44
C PRO A 975 -15.18 -9.58 0.64
N ASP A 976 -14.22 -8.66 0.80
CA ASP A 976 -14.48 -7.23 0.98
C ASP A 976 -14.46 -6.44 -0.34
N GLU A 977 -13.91 -7.02 -1.42
CA GLU A 977 -13.67 -6.32 -2.70
C GLU A 977 -14.49 -6.93 -3.86
N ALA A 978 -14.91 -8.20 -3.73
CA ALA A 978 -15.57 -8.96 -4.81
C ALA A 978 -16.83 -8.29 -5.36
N VAL A 979 -17.60 -7.63 -4.51
CA VAL A 979 -18.85 -6.95 -4.89
C VAL A 979 -18.54 -5.74 -5.77
N ALA A 980 -17.66 -4.83 -5.33
CA ALA A 980 -17.23 -3.68 -6.14
C ALA A 980 -16.56 -4.13 -7.44
N TYR A 981 -15.79 -5.23 -7.39
CA TYR A 981 -15.14 -5.82 -8.55
C TYR A 981 -16.18 -6.21 -9.62
N GLY A 982 -17.20 -6.98 -9.24
CA GLY A 982 -18.28 -7.37 -10.15
C GLY A 982 -19.07 -6.19 -10.70
N ALA A 983 -19.32 -5.17 -9.86
CA ALA A 983 -19.99 -3.94 -10.29
C ALA A 983 -19.18 -3.18 -11.36
N ALA A 984 -17.85 -3.12 -11.23
CA ALA A 984 -16.99 -2.45 -12.20
C ALA A 984 -16.95 -3.18 -13.55
N VAL A 985 -16.94 -4.52 -13.54
CA VAL A 985 -17.12 -5.32 -14.76
C VAL A 985 -18.44 -4.99 -15.43
N LYS A 986 -19.51 -4.91 -14.63
CA LYS A 986 -20.84 -4.58 -15.16
C LYS A 986 -20.88 -3.17 -15.75
N ALA A 987 -20.24 -2.19 -15.12
CA ALA A 987 -20.12 -0.83 -15.62
C ALA A 987 -19.41 -0.81 -16.99
N ALA A 988 -18.27 -1.51 -17.11
CA ALA A 988 -17.52 -1.61 -18.36
C ALA A 988 -18.34 -2.20 -19.52
N LEU A 989 -19.13 -3.24 -19.23
CA LEU A 989 -20.00 -3.88 -20.23
C LEU A 989 -21.11 -2.95 -20.72
N LEU A 990 -21.58 -2.03 -19.88
CA LEU A 990 -22.62 -1.07 -20.24
C LEU A 990 -22.05 0.15 -20.98
N SER A 991 -20.81 0.54 -20.70
CA SER A 991 -20.16 1.69 -21.33
C SER A 991 -19.55 1.40 -22.71
N GLY A 992 -19.08 0.17 -22.95
CA GLY A 992 -18.23 -0.17 -24.09
C GLY A 992 -18.87 -1.01 -25.19
N GLY A 993 -20.04 -0.61 -25.73
CA GLY A 993 -20.77 -1.32 -26.79
C GLY A 993 -19.85 -1.98 -27.83
N THR A 994 -19.91 -3.32 -27.91
CA THR A 994 -19.20 -4.25 -28.84
C THR A 994 -17.69 -4.09 -29.08
N LYS A 995 -17.00 -3.10 -28.48
CA LYS A 995 -15.55 -2.84 -28.63
C LYS A 995 -14.75 -2.98 -27.33
N SER A 996 -15.40 -3.20 -26.19
CA SER A 996 -14.71 -3.42 -24.92
C SER A 996 -14.03 -4.79 -24.91
N SER A 997 -12.76 -4.83 -24.47
CA SER A 997 -12.03 -6.05 -24.11
C SER A 997 -12.62 -6.77 -22.90
N ALA A 998 -13.67 -6.19 -22.29
CA ALA A 998 -14.45 -6.79 -21.23
C ALA A 998 -15.17 -8.05 -21.75
N PRO A 999 -15.17 -9.13 -20.96
CA PRO A 999 -15.73 -10.38 -21.40
C PRO A 999 -17.25 -10.32 -21.59
N ASN A 1000 -17.73 -10.69 -22.78
CA ASN A 1000 -19.16 -10.78 -23.06
C ASN A 1000 -19.85 -11.73 -22.07
N LEU A 1001 -20.71 -11.18 -21.20
CA LEU A 1001 -21.35 -11.82 -20.05
C LEU A 1001 -22.85 -11.58 -20.12
N VAL A 1002 -23.64 -12.63 -19.97
CA VAL A 1002 -25.10 -12.55 -19.89
C VAL A 1002 -25.53 -12.83 -18.47
N LEU A 1003 -26.14 -11.84 -17.83
CA LEU A 1003 -26.67 -11.93 -16.48
C LEU A 1003 -28.19 -12.11 -16.52
N GLN A 1004 -28.69 -13.16 -15.85
CA GLN A 1004 -30.10 -13.41 -15.63
C GLN A 1004 -30.35 -13.45 -14.11
N ASP A 1005 -30.73 -12.30 -13.56
CA ASP A 1005 -31.07 -12.15 -12.13
C ASP A 1005 -32.56 -12.44 -11.90
N VAL A 1006 -33.01 -12.44 -10.64
CA VAL A 1006 -34.39 -12.74 -10.25
C VAL A 1006 -34.97 -11.72 -9.26
N THR A 1007 -36.31 -11.65 -9.15
CA THR A 1007 -36.97 -10.89 -8.08
C THR A 1007 -36.94 -11.64 -6.74
N PRO A 1008 -36.57 -11.03 -5.61
CA PRO A 1008 -36.46 -11.72 -4.32
C PRO A 1008 -37.82 -12.01 -3.66
N LEU A 1009 -38.85 -11.22 -3.99
CA LEU A 1009 -40.19 -11.27 -3.38
C LEU A 1009 -41.28 -11.40 -4.44
N SER A 1010 -42.37 -12.07 -4.08
CA SER A 1010 -43.58 -12.19 -4.87
C SER A 1010 -44.32 -10.86 -4.91
N LEU A 1011 -44.75 -10.44 -6.10
CA LEU A 1011 -45.48 -9.21 -6.35
C LEU A 1011 -46.92 -9.53 -6.71
N GLY A 1012 -47.86 -8.80 -6.14
CA GLY A 1012 -49.28 -9.10 -6.30
C GLY A 1012 -50.22 -7.97 -5.87
N VAL A 1013 -51.51 -8.28 -5.90
CA VAL A 1013 -52.61 -7.36 -5.58
C VAL A 1013 -53.46 -7.88 -4.42
N ARG A 1014 -54.01 -6.97 -3.63
CA ARG A 1014 -55.09 -7.33 -2.69
C ARG A 1014 -56.38 -7.65 -3.44
N THR A 1015 -57.01 -8.74 -3.05
CA THR A 1015 -58.32 -9.17 -3.57
C THR A 1015 -59.33 -9.32 -2.44
N ARG A 1016 -60.60 -9.60 -2.78
CA ARG A 1016 -61.69 -9.71 -1.80
C ARG A 1016 -61.32 -10.68 -0.67
N GLY A 1017 -61.55 -10.25 0.58
CA GLY A 1017 -61.21 -11.03 1.76
C GLY A 1017 -59.78 -10.82 2.27
N ASP A 1018 -59.11 -9.74 1.85
CA ASP A 1018 -57.73 -9.41 2.24
C ASP A 1018 -56.72 -10.50 1.85
N VAL A 1019 -56.95 -11.11 0.68
CA VAL A 1019 -56.10 -12.18 0.14
C VAL A 1019 -55.10 -11.60 -0.85
N MET A 1020 -53.83 -11.95 -0.67
CA MET A 1020 -52.74 -11.62 -1.59
C MET A 1020 -52.81 -12.50 -2.83
N THR A 1021 -53.14 -11.91 -3.99
CA THR A 1021 -53.12 -12.60 -5.28
C THR A 1021 -51.83 -12.29 -6.02
N VAL A 1022 -50.91 -13.26 -6.04
CA VAL A 1022 -49.60 -13.16 -6.69
C VAL A 1022 -49.74 -13.05 -8.22
N VAL A 1023 -49.02 -12.09 -8.81
CA VAL A 1023 -48.92 -11.86 -10.27
C VAL A 1023 -47.55 -12.28 -10.79
N ILE A 1024 -46.47 -11.91 -10.08
CA ILE A 1024 -45.11 -12.33 -10.35
C ILE A 1024 -44.59 -13.05 -9.10
N PRO A 1025 -44.38 -14.38 -9.13
CA PRO A 1025 -43.79 -15.10 -8.00
C PRO A 1025 -42.34 -14.70 -7.75
N ARG A 1026 -41.86 -14.83 -6.51
CA ARG A 1026 -40.43 -14.72 -6.17
C ARG A 1026 -39.57 -15.69 -7.00
N ASN A 1027 -38.30 -15.35 -7.14
CA ASN A 1027 -37.30 -16.02 -7.96
C ASN A 1027 -37.65 -16.07 -9.48
N THR A 1028 -38.60 -15.26 -9.94
CA THR A 1028 -38.85 -15.08 -11.39
C THR A 1028 -37.72 -14.26 -12.01
N ASN A 1029 -37.17 -14.73 -13.14
CA ASN A 1029 -36.11 -14.03 -13.87
C ASN A 1029 -36.54 -12.61 -14.27
N ILE A 1030 -35.64 -11.63 -14.12
CA ILE A 1030 -35.84 -10.25 -14.54
C ILE A 1030 -34.93 -9.86 -15.72
N PRO A 1031 -35.38 -8.96 -16.63
CA PRO A 1031 -36.68 -8.27 -16.63
C PRO A 1031 -37.85 -9.20 -17.01
N VAL A 1032 -39.05 -8.92 -16.51
CA VAL A 1032 -40.25 -9.71 -16.79
C VAL A 1032 -41.50 -8.85 -16.83
N LYS A 1033 -42.41 -9.19 -17.75
CA LYS A 1033 -43.74 -8.58 -17.86
C LYS A 1033 -44.83 -9.63 -17.73
N LYS A 1034 -45.74 -9.46 -16.78
CA LYS A 1034 -46.88 -10.37 -16.54
C LYS A 1034 -48.17 -9.58 -16.41
N SER A 1035 -49.21 -10.06 -17.08
CA SER A 1035 -50.55 -9.48 -17.00
C SER A 1035 -51.51 -10.45 -16.37
N ARG A 1036 -52.42 -9.94 -15.54
CA ARG A 1036 -53.51 -10.69 -14.92
C ARG A 1036 -54.82 -9.94 -15.11
N ASN A 1037 -55.91 -10.67 -15.32
CA ASN A 1037 -57.24 -10.08 -15.36
C ASN A 1037 -57.81 -10.05 -13.94
N LEU A 1038 -58.27 -8.88 -13.53
CA LEU A 1038 -59.10 -8.65 -12.36
C LEU A 1038 -60.53 -8.34 -12.84
N PHE A 1039 -61.50 -8.43 -11.95
CA PHE A 1039 -62.92 -8.28 -12.29
C PHE A 1039 -63.60 -7.27 -11.37
N THR A 1040 -64.52 -6.47 -11.90
CA THR A 1040 -65.37 -5.59 -11.09
C THR A 1040 -66.24 -6.41 -10.14
N VAL A 1041 -66.47 -5.87 -8.95
CA VAL A 1041 -67.22 -6.58 -7.88
C VAL A 1041 -68.60 -5.98 -7.64
N VAL A 1042 -68.89 -4.83 -8.25
CA VAL A 1042 -70.19 -4.13 -8.19
C VAL A 1042 -70.64 -3.79 -9.61
N ASP A 1043 -71.96 -3.81 -9.84
CA ASP A 1043 -72.57 -3.36 -11.10
C ASP A 1043 -72.28 -1.88 -11.34
N ASN A 1044 -72.01 -1.50 -12.58
CA ASN A 1044 -71.69 -0.13 -13.01
C ASN A 1044 -70.50 0.50 -12.26
N GLN A 1045 -69.56 -0.32 -11.79
CA GLN A 1045 -68.34 0.15 -11.13
C GLN A 1045 -67.47 0.95 -12.12
N LEU A 1046 -67.38 2.28 -11.92
CA LEU A 1046 -66.64 3.19 -12.80
C LEU A 1046 -65.14 3.30 -12.48
N SER A 1047 -64.75 2.86 -11.29
CA SER A 1047 -63.36 2.85 -10.84
C SER A 1047 -63.03 1.70 -9.90
N VAL A 1048 -61.77 1.26 -9.89
CA VAL A 1048 -61.25 0.19 -9.03
C VAL A 1048 -60.01 0.67 -8.30
N LEU A 1049 -60.01 0.59 -6.97
CA LEU A 1049 -58.81 0.77 -6.15
C LEU A 1049 -57.92 -0.47 -6.29
N GLN A 1050 -56.67 -0.26 -6.66
CA GLN A 1050 -55.64 -1.28 -6.78
C GLN A 1050 -54.60 -1.06 -5.68
N GLU A 1051 -54.40 -2.05 -4.81
CA GLU A 1051 -53.33 -2.03 -3.81
C GLU A 1051 -52.32 -3.11 -4.16
N ILE A 1052 -51.07 -2.68 -4.33
CA ILE A 1052 -49.96 -3.49 -4.81
C ILE A 1052 -49.09 -3.86 -3.62
N TYR A 1053 -48.80 -5.14 -3.48
CA TYR A 1053 -48.03 -5.67 -2.36
C TYR A 1053 -46.82 -6.47 -2.86
N GLU A 1054 -45.83 -6.57 -1.98
CA GLU A 1054 -44.72 -7.50 -2.08
C GLU A 1054 -44.61 -8.37 -0.82
N GLY A 1055 -44.42 -9.67 -1.00
CA GLY A 1055 -44.24 -10.62 0.09
C GLY A 1055 -44.92 -11.96 -0.13
N GLU A 1056 -44.66 -12.90 0.79
CA GLU A 1056 -45.06 -14.31 0.66
C GLU A 1056 -46.24 -14.69 1.57
N ARG A 1057 -46.78 -13.76 2.37
CA ARG A 1057 -47.88 -14.05 3.31
C ARG A 1057 -49.21 -14.12 2.56
N THR A 1058 -50.11 -15.01 2.99
CA THR A 1058 -51.41 -15.20 2.31
C THR A 1058 -52.34 -14.00 2.47
N ARG A 1059 -52.31 -13.36 3.64
CA ARG A 1059 -53.09 -12.15 3.93
C ARG A 1059 -52.37 -10.93 3.36
N ALA A 1060 -53.04 -10.13 2.54
CA ALA A 1060 -52.42 -8.99 1.88
C ALA A 1060 -51.93 -7.94 2.89
N SER A 1061 -52.70 -7.65 3.94
CA SER A 1061 -52.31 -6.73 5.03
C SER A 1061 -51.02 -7.12 5.77
N ASP A 1062 -50.60 -8.38 5.68
CA ASP A 1062 -49.40 -8.90 6.34
C ASP A 1062 -48.13 -8.79 5.47
N ASN A 1063 -48.30 -8.36 4.22
CA ASN A 1063 -47.21 -8.13 3.27
C ASN A 1063 -46.87 -6.64 3.20
N ASN A 1064 -45.74 -6.30 2.58
CA ASN A 1064 -45.37 -4.90 2.43
C ASN A 1064 -46.21 -4.24 1.31
N LEU A 1065 -46.86 -3.13 1.64
CA LEU A 1065 -47.61 -2.33 0.68
C LEU A 1065 -46.63 -1.47 -0.13
N LEU A 1066 -46.60 -1.70 -1.44
CA LEU A 1066 -45.77 -0.92 -2.37
C LEU A 1066 -46.46 0.36 -2.85
N GLY A 1067 -47.78 0.37 -2.88
CA GLY A 1067 -48.56 1.54 -3.24
C GLY A 1067 -49.99 1.20 -3.62
N LEU A 1068 -50.82 2.23 -3.72
CA LEU A 1068 -52.22 2.12 -4.12
C LEU A 1068 -52.58 3.18 -5.15
N TYR A 1069 -53.49 2.85 -6.07
CA TYR A 1069 -54.04 3.83 -7.00
C TYR A 1069 -55.44 3.47 -7.44
N THR A 1070 -56.22 4.48 -7.81
CA THR A 1070 -57.57 4.30 -8.32
C THR A 1070 -57.56 4.32 -9.84
N PHE A 1071 -57.91 3.20 -10.46
CA PHE A 1071 -58.10 3.12 -11.91
C PHE A 1071 -59.49 3.62 -12.28
N HIS A 1072 -59.57 4.80 -12.89
CA HIS A 1072 -60.81 5.40 -13.41
C HIS A 1072 -61.04 5.06 -14.89
N GLY A 1073 -62.28 5.27 -15.37
CA GLY A 1073 -62.62 5.14 -16.78
C GLY A 1073 -63.10 3.75 -17.19
N ILE A 1074 -63.63 2.97 -16.24
CA ILE A 1074 -64.32 1.71 -16.52
C ILE A 1074 -65.74 2.05 -17.04
N PRO A 1075 -66.15 1.53 -18.21
CA PRO A 1075 -67.50 1.77 -18.72
C PRO A 1075 -68.54 1.11 -17.80
N PRO A 1076 -69.75 1.67 -17.67
CA PRO A 1076 -70.85 1.02 -16.96
C PRO A 1076 -71.12 -0.36 -17.55
N ALA A 1077 -70.91 -1.41 -16.74
CA ALA A 1077 -71.12 -2.81 -17.09
C ALA A 1077 -71.56 -3.59 -15.85
N PRO A 1078 -72.23 -4.75 -16.01
CA PRO A 1078 -72.51 -5.66 -14.89
C PRO A 1078 -71.23 -6.05 -14.13
N LYS A 1079 -71.36 -6.45 -12.87
CA LYS A 1079 -70.26 -7.02 -12.09
C LYS A 1079 -69.59 -8.16 -12.87
N GLY A 1080 -68.27 -8.25 -12.77
CA GLY A 1080 -67.47 -9.21 -13.54
C GLY A 1080 -66.82 -8.62 -14.80
N HIS A 1081 -66.89 -7.30 -15.01
CA HIS A 1081 -66.21 -6.64 -16.12
C HIS A 1081 -64.67 -6.76 -15.96
N PRO A 1082 -63.93 -7.24 -16.98
CA PRO A 1082 -62.50 -7.51 -16.86
C PRO A 1082 -61.64 -6.26 -16.96
N VAL A 1083 -60.77 -6.05 -15.97
CA VAL A 1083 -59.70 -5.04 -15.96
C VAL A 1083 -58.35 -5.77 -16.00
N SER A 1084 -57.52 -5.50 -17.01
CA SER A 1084 -56.19 -6.11 -17.11
C SER A 1084 -55.18 -5.28 -16.32
N ILE A 1085 -54.52 -5.88 -15.35
CA ILE A 1085 -53.35 -5.29 -14.69
C ILE A 1085 -52.08 -5.93 -15.23
N CYS A 1086 -51.03 -5.14 -15.44
CA CYS A 1086 -49.78 -5.57 -16.03
C CYS A 1086 -48.61 -5.07 -15.17
N PHE A 1087 -47.88 -6.03 -14.61
CA PHE A 1087 -46.67 -5.81 -13.82
C PHE A 1087 -45.47 -5.93 -14.77
N ASP A 1088 -44.68 -4.88 -14.85
CA ASP A 1088 -43.47 -4.77 -15.68
C ASP A 1088 -42.29 -4.50 -14.74
N LEU A 1089 -41.45 -5.52 -14.55
CA LEU A 1089 -40.30 -5.48 -13.66
C LEU A 1089 -39.04 -5.38 -14.52
N ASP A 1090 -38.29 -4.28 -14.36
CA ASP A 1090 -37.12 -3.99 -15.19
C ASP A 1090 -35.85 -4.76 -14.76
N ALA A 1091 -34.73 -4.43 -15.38
CA ALA A 1091 -33.45 -5.10 -15.12
C ALA A 1091 -32.72 -4.61 -13.85
N ASP A 1092 -33.24 -3.57 -13.17
CA ASP A 1092 -32.81 -3.11 -11.84
C ASP A 1092 -33.66 -3.78 -10.72
N GLY A 1093 -34.73 -4.49 -11.12
CA GLY A 1093 -35.72 -5.08 -10.22
C GLY A 1093 -36.75 -4.06 -9.74
N ILE A 1094 -37.04 -3.02 -10.53
CA ILE A 1094 -37.94 -1.93 -10.18
C ILE A 1094 -39.29 -2.08 -10.89
N LEU A 1095 -40.38 -2.00 -10.12
CA LEU A 1095 -41.73 -2.33 -10.58
C LEU A 1095 -42.45 -1.13 -11.21
N CYS A 1096 -43.05 -1.36 -12.39
CA CYS A 1096 -44.02 -0.49 -13.04
C CYS A 1096 -45.34 -1.24 -13.25
N VAL A 1097 -46.49 -0.66 -12.87
CA VAL A 1097 -47.79 -1.34 -12.94
C VAL A 1097 -48.79 -0.56 -13.77
N THR A 1098 -49.21 -1.15 -14.88
CA THR A 1098 -50.15 -0.53 -15.81
C THR A 1098 -51.50 -1.23 -15.79
N SER A 1099 -52.58 -0.45 -15.76
CA SER A 1099 -53.94 -0.98 -15.88
C SER A 1099 -54.52 -0.63 -17.25
N LYS A 1100 -55.12 -1.62 -17.90
CA LYS A 1100 -55.79 -1.48 -19.20
C LYS A 1100 -57.17 -2.08 -19.13
N GLU A 1101 -58.16 -1.30 -19.54
CA GLU A 1101 -59.51 -1.79 -19.83
C GLU A 1101 -59.51 -2.42 -21.24
N LYS A 1102 -60.08 -3.63 -21.39
CA LYS A 1102 -59.93 -4.43 -22.60
C LYS A 1102 -60.87 -4.05 -23.74
N THR A 1103 -62.08 -3.57 -23.47
CA THR A 1103 -63.10 -3.32 -24.51
C THR A 1103 -62.95 -1.96 -25.18
N THR A 1104 -62.69 -0.92 -24.41
CA THR A 1104 -62.44 0.46 -24.87
C THR A 1104 -60.98 0.70 -25.26
N GLY A 1105 -60.08 -0.16 -24.79
CA GLY A 1105 -58.64 0.02 -24.98
C GLY A 1105 -58.05 1.16 -24.12
N ASN A 1106 -58.85 1.80 -23.26
CA ASN A 1106 -58.39 2.82 -22.33
C ASN A 1106 -57.26 2.26 -21.46
N LYS A 1107 -56.13 2.96 -21.49
CA LYS A 1107 -54.94 2.67 -20.68
C LYS A 1107 -54.77 3.80 -19.70
N ASN A 1108 -54.72 3.49 -18.41
CA ASN A 1108 -54.07 4.35 -17.44
C ASN A 1108 -52.78 3.64 -17.04
N GLN A 1109 -51.68 4.22 -17.48
CA GLN A 1109 -50.36 3.81 -17.03
C GLN A 1109 -50.03 4.60 -15.78
N ILE A 1110 -49.75 3.89 -14.70
CA ILE A 1110 -49.10 4.44 -13.52
C ILE A 1110 -47.73 3.77 -13.45
N THR A 1111 -46.67 4.56 -13.43
CA THR A 1111 -45.46 4.05 -12.77
C THR A 1111 -45.81 4.11 -11.29
N ILE A 1112 -45.64 3.05 -10.49
CA ILE A 1112 -45.90 3.14 -9.04
C ILE A 1112 -44.90 4.13 -8.45
N THR A 1113 -45.26 5.40 -8.54
CA THR A 1113 -44.87 6.49 -7.68
C THR A 1113 -45.74 6.30 -6.46
N ASN A 1114 -45.27 5.46 -5.54
CA ASN A 1114 -45.69 5.70 -4.18
C ASN A 1114 -45.11 7.08 -3.86
N ASP A 1115 -45.94 8.13 -4.01
CA ASP A 1115 -45.58 9.48 -3.57
C ASP A 1115 -45.31 9.46 -2.06
N GLU A 1116 -45.88 8.48 -1.34
CA GLU A 1116 -45.64 8.20 0.06
C GLU A 1116 -44.21 7.63 0.29
N GLY A 1117 -43.24 8.55 0.41
CA GLY A 1117 -41.87 8.29 0.88
C GLY A 1117 -40.75 8.48 -0.16
N ARG A 1118 -41.07 8.58 -1.46
CA ARG A 1118 -40.10 8.83 -2.53
C ARG A 1118 -39.85 10.33 -2.70
N LEU A 1119 -38.60 10.70 -2.97
CA LEU A 1119 -38.27 12.07 -3.36
C LEU A 1119 -38.85 12.38 -4.75
N SER A 1120 -39.66 13.44 -4.86
CA SER A 1120 -40.15 13.94 -6.13
C SER A 1120 -39.00 14.40 -7.04
N GLN A 1121 -39.23 14.53 -8.35
CA GLN A 1121 -38.19 15.05 -9.24
C GLN A 1121 -37.78 16.49 -8.87
N GLU A 1122 -38.73 17.30 -8.40
CA GLU A 1122 -38.46 18.64 -7.88
C GLU A 1122 -37.57 18.59 -6.63
N GLU A 1123 -37.84 17.66 -5.71
CA GLU A 1123 -37.02 17.47 -4.52
C GLU A 1123 -35.63 16.95 -4.84
N ILE A 1124 -35.49 15.96 -5.74
CA ILE A 1124 -34.18 15.48 -6.20
C ILE A 1124 -33.39 16.64 -6.82
N LYS A 1125 -34.02 17.48 -7.66
CA LYS A 1125 -33.37 18.67 -8.23
C LYS A 1125 -32.98 19.68 -7.15
N ARG A 1126 -33.83 19.91 -6.14
CA ARG A 1126 -33.52 20.77 -4.98
C ARG A 1126 -32.31 20.22 -4.22
N LEU A 1127 -32.29 18.93 -3.93
CA LEU A 1127 -31.21 18.25 -3.21
C LEU A 1127 -29.91 18.23 -3.99
N ILE A 1128 -29.94 18.01 -5.31
CA ILE A 1128 -28.76 18.17 -6.18
C ILE A 1128 -28.22 19.61 -6.10
N LYS A 1129 -29.10 20.62 -6.11
CA LYS A 1129 -28.71 22.03 -5.99
C LYS A 1129 -28.10 22.32 -4.62
N GLU A 1130 -28.66 21.77 -3.55
CA GLU A 1130 -28.12 21.91 -2.19
C GLU A 1130 -26.77 21.19 -2.05
N ALA A 1131 -26.63 19.97 -2.55
CA ALA A 1131 -25.37 19.23 -2.58
C ALA A 1131 -24.28 20.01 -3.33
N LYS A 1132 -24.61 20.63 -4.47
CA LYS A 1132 -23.71 21.54 -5.21
C LYS A 1132 -23.35 22.79 -4.40
N ARG A 1133 -24.32 23.40 -3.70
CA ARG A 1133 -24.06 24.55 -2.82
C ARG A 1133 -23.09 24.18 -1.71
N TYR A 1134 -23.32 23.08 -1.02
CA TYR A 1134 -22.43 22.61 0.04
C TYR A 1134 -21.04 22.29 -0.51
N LYS A 1135 -20.92 21.69 -1.69
CA LYS A 1135 -19.62 21.47 -2.35
C LYS A 1135 -18.88 22.80 -2.59
N VAL A 1136 -19.56 23.83 -3.08
CA VAL A 1136 -18.95 25.16 -3.28
C VAL A 1136 -18.51 25.79 -1.95
N GLU A 1137 -19.26 25.59 -0.87
CA GLU A 1137 -18.88 26.02 0.48
C GLU A 1137 -17.63 25.27 0.98
N ASP A 1138 -17.61 23.94 0.81
CA ASP A 1138 -16.48 23.08 1.16
C ASP A 1138 -15.22 23.49 0.35
N ASP A 1139 -15.37 23.78 -0.95
CA ASP A 1139 -14.30 24.29 -1.83
C ASP A 1139 -13.83 25.70 -1.42
N LYS A 1140 -14.74 26.59 -1.03
CA LYS A 1140 -14.41 27.94 -0.56
C LYS A 1140 -13.64 27.89 0.75
N PHE A 1141 -14.07 27.03 1.67
CA PHE A 1141 -13.34 26.76 2.91
C PHE A 1141 -11.95 26.19 2.61
N LEU A 1142 -11.85 25.20 1.72
CA LEU A 1142 -10.57 24.63 1.30
C LEU A 1142 -9.63 25.69 0.69
N LYS A 1143 -10.14 26.57 -0.19
CA LYS A 1143 -9.36 27.70 -0.74
C LYS A 1143 -8.91 28.68 0.33
N LYS A 1144 -9.77 28.99 1.31
CA LYS A 1144 -9.43 29.85 2.45
C LYS A 1144 -8.32 29.24 3.29
N VAL A 1145 -8.42 27.97 3.64
CA VAL A 1145 -7.38 27.25 4.39
C VAL A 1145 -6.06 27.26 3.62
N LYS A 1146 -6.09 27.03 2.30
CA LYS A 1146 -4.90 27.13 1.43
C LYS A 1146 -4.28 28.53 1.44
N ALA A 1147 -5.08 29.59 1.34
CA ALA A 1147 -4.58 30.98 1.37
C ALA A 1147 -4.01 31.38 2.73
N MET A 1148 -4.65 30.92 3.82
CA MET A 1148 -4.17 31.14 5.19
C MET A 1148 -2.83 30.44 5.43
N ASN A 1149 -2.70 29.19 4.97
CA ASN A 1149 -1.43 28.46 5.03
C ASN A 1149 -0.34 29.15 4.20
N ALA A 1150 -0.66 29.60 2.99
CA ALA A 1150 0.29 30.32 2.13
C ALA A 1150 0.78 31.64 2.74
N LEU A 1151 -0.09 32.38 3.47
CA LEU A 1151 0.32 33.57 4.21
C LEU A 1151 1.23 33.21 5.39
N ASP A 1152 0.88 32.21 6.19
CA ASP A 1152 1.69 31.76 7.33
C ASP A 1152 3.07 31.24 6.89
N ASP A 1153 3.13 30.51 5.77
CA ASP A 1153 4.37 30.06 5.15
C ASP A 1153 5.26 31.25 4.72
N TYR A 1154 4.67 32.29 4.13
CA TYR A 1154 5.42 33.47 3.66
C TYR A 1154 5.90 34.37 4.81
N VAL A 1155 5.09 34.55 5.86
CA VAL A 1155 5.48 35.26 7.09
C VAL A 1155 6.68 34.57 7.74
N TYR A 1156 6.70 33.24 7.71
CA TYR A 1156 7.83 32.48 8.22
C TYR A 1156 9.11 32.68 7.40
N ASP A 1157 9.02 32.75 6.07
CA ASP A 1157 10.18 33.07 5.21
C ASP A 1157 10.75 34.47 5.53
N MET A 1158 9.88 35.45 5.80
CA MET A 1158 10.27 36.80 6.22
C MET A 1158 11.00 36.79 7.58
N GLU A 1159 10.48 36.06 8.56
CA GLU A 1159 11.09 35.89 9.89
C GLU A 1159 12.48 35.23 9.80
N LYS A 1160 12.64 34.23 8.92
CA LYS A 1160 13.92 33.53 8.70
C LYS A 1160 14.98 34.45 8.12
N ALA A 1161 14.63 35.30 7.16
CA ALA A 1161 15.56 36.24 6.55
C ALA A 1161 16.03 37.34 7.51
N LEU A 1162 15.18 37.77 8.46
CA LEU A 1162 15.52 38.70 9.54
C LEU A 1162 16.67 38.20 10.43
N ILE A 1163 16.75 36.88 10.62
CA ILE A 1163 17.74 36.21 11.49
C ILE A 1163 19.07 36.01 10.75
N GLY A 1164 19.05 35.92 9.41
CA GLY A 1164 20.21 35.54 8.59
C GLY A 1164 20.99 36.66 7.90
N SER A 1165 20.54 37.92 7.92
CA SER A 1165 21.11 38.98 7.05
C SER A 1165 21.49 40.29 7.79
N LYS A 1166 22.57 40.96 7.34
CA LYS A 1166 22.99 42.30 7.80
C LYS A 1166 22.08 43.38 7.19
N LEU A 1167 20.80 43.37 7.55
CA LEU A 1167 19.84 44.39 7.14
C LEU A 1167 20.02 45.69 7.90
N CYS A 1168 19.84 46.82 7.21
CA CYS A 1168 19.86 48.12 7.85
C CYS A 1168 18.68 48.28 8.84
N PRO A 1169 18.80 49.13 9.87
CA PRO A 1169 17.75 49.30 10.89
C PRO A 1169 16.38 49.71 10.32
N ALA A 1170 16.37 50.48 9.22
CA ALA A 1170 15.15 50.92 8.56
C ALA A 1170 14.40 49.77 7.87
N ASP A 1171 15.12 48.87 7.19
CA ASP A 1171 14.54 47.71 6.51
C ASP A 1171 14.07 46.65 7.52
N LYS A 1172 14.82 46.43 8.62
CA LYS A 1172 14.36 45.57 9.73
C LYS A 1172 13.05 46.05 10.34
N LYS A 1173 12.89 47.36 10.54
CA LYS A 1173 11.66 47.94 11.09
C LYS A 1173 10.47 47.77 10.15
N LYS A 1174 10.68 47.89 8.83
CA LYS A 1174 9.63 47.63 7.82
C LYS A 1174 9.23 46.16 7.79
N LEU A 1175 10.20 45.25 7.86
CA LEU A 1175 9.94 43.81 7.84
C LEU A 1175 9.18 43.34 9.08
N ASN A 1176 9.59 43.77 10.28
CA ASN A 1176 8.89 43.45 11.53
C ASN A 1176 7.45 43.96 11.51
N SER A 1177 7.21 45.19 11.03
CA SER A 1177 5.86 45.74 10.91
C SER A 1177 4.94 44.92 9.99
N ALA A 1178 5.46 44.39 8.88
CA ALA A 1178 4.71 43.53 7.97
C ALA A 1178 4.41 42.14 8.59
N ILE A 1179 5.39 41.57 9.30
CA ILE A 1179 5.24 40.31 10.02
C ILE A 1179 4.19 40.44 11.14
N ASP A 1180 4.26 41.48 11.96
CA ASP A 1180 3.34 41.70 13.06
C ASP A 1180 1.89 41.87 12.57
N LYS A 1181 1.70 42.58 11.46
CA LYS A 1181 0.38 42.72 10.80
C LYS A 1181 -0.16 41.38 10.34
N ALA A 1182 0.66 40.57 9.66
CA ALA A 1182 0.23 39.27 9.15
C ALA A 1182 -0.01 38.25 10.28
N ARG A 1183 0.79 38.26 11.35
CA ARG A 1183 0.60 37.45 12.56
C ARG A 1183 -0.70 37.81 13.29
N THR A 1184 -0.97 39.09 13.45
CA THR A 1184 -2.22 39.56 14.06
C THR A 1184 -3.45 39.04 13.30
N LEU A 1185 -3.38 38.98 11.97
CA LEU A 1185 -4.46 38.43 11.13
C LEU A 1185 -4.61 36.90 11.26
N LEU A 1186 -3.49 36.17 11.39
CA LEU A 1186 -3.48 34.70 11.52
C LEU A 1186 -3.90 34.22 12.93
N ASP A 1187 -3.61 35.02 13.94
CA ASP A 1187 -3.90 34.76 15.36
C ASP A 1187 -5.25 35.33 15.82
N ASP A 1188 -5.97 36.05 14.95
CA ASP A 1188 -7.29 36.59 15.25
C ASP A 1188 -8.26 35.46 15.63
N GLY A 1189 -8.88 35.57 16.81
CA GLY A 1189 -9.91 34.66 17.30
C GLY A 1189 -11.17 34.64 16.43
N ASN A 1190 -11.34 35.62 15.54
CA ASN A 1190 -12.44 35.76 14.60
C ASN A 1190 -12.03 35.44 13.14
N LYS A 1191 -10.87 34.80 12.92
CA LYS A 1191 -10.34 34.45 11.59
C LYS A 1191 -11.28 33.60 10.73
N GLU A 1192 -12.25 32.92 11.33
CA GLU A 1192 -13.29 32.18 10.62
C GLU A 1192 -14.21 33.09 9.77
N ASN A 1193 -14.36 34.36 10.15
CA ASN A 1193 -15.17 35.36 9.43
C ASN A 1193 -14.38 36.21 8.41
N ILE A 1194 -13.05 36.07 8.35
CA ILE A 1194 -12.19 36.83 7.44
C ILE A 1194 -12.26 36.25 6.02
N GLU A 1195 -12.44 37.10 5.00
CA GLU A 1195 -12.54 36.63 3.63
C GLU A 1195 -11.19 36.16 3.05
N THR A 1196 -11.24 35.20 2.12
CA THR A 1196 -10.04 34.64 1.47
C THR A 1196 -9.15 35.72 0.82
N HIS A 1197 -9.74 36.77 0.25
CA HIS A 1197 -8.99 37.83 -0.42
C HIS A 1197 -8.11 38.63 0.56
N VAL A 1198 -8.53 38.79 1.82
CA VAL A 1198 -7.77 39.53 2.85
C VAL A 1198 -6.44 38.83 3.13
N PHE A 1199 -6.43 37.49 3.22
CA PHE A 1199 -5.21 36.71 3.38
C PHE A 1199 -4.30 36.82 2.15
N VAL A 1200 -4.88 36.85 0.95
CA VAL A 1200 -4.13 37.01 -0.31
C VAL A 1200 -3.55 38.42 -0.46
N GLU A 1201 -4.27 39.45 -0.05
CA GLU A 1201 -3.80 40.84 -0.06
C GLU A 1201 -2.65 41.03 0.92
N HIS A 1202 -2.76 40.51 2.15
CA HIS A 1202 -1.67 40.56 3.13
C HIS A 1202 -0.45 39.75 2.66
N LEU A 1203 -0.67 38.64 1.94
CA LEU A 1203 0.41 37.88 1.31
C LEU A 1203 1.11 38.69 0.21
N ASN A 1204 0.35 39.44 -0.60
CA ASN A 1204 0.92 40.29 -1.63
C ASN A 1204 1.63 41.52 -1.06
N GLU A 1205 1.09 42.15 -0.02
CA GLU A 1205 1.76 43.24 0.71
C GLU A 1205 3.07 42.76 1.34
N ALA A 1206 3.05 41.59 1.97
CA ALA A 1206 4.24 40.94 2.52
C ALA A 1206 5.29 40.71 1.42
N LYS A 1207 4.88 40.23 0.24
CA LYS A 1207 5.75 40.04 -0.94
C LYS A 1207 6.39 41.32 -1.42
N LEU A 1208 5.59 42.37 -1.62
CA LEU A 1208 6.05 43.68 -2.09
C LEU A 1208 7.08 44.31 -1.16
N ILE A 1209 6.99 44.03 0.15
CA ILE A 1209 7.95 44.53 1.14
C ILE A 1209 9.21 43.65 1.16
N PHE A 1210 9.05 42.34 1.08
CA PHE A 1210 10.14 41.39 1.31
C PHE A 1210 11.10 41.24 0.12
N GLU A 1211 10.58 41.14 -1.10
CA GLU A 1211 11.37 40.87 -2.30
C GLU A 1211 12.44 41.94 -2.57
N PRO A 1212 12.16 43.26 -2.48
CA PRO A 1212 13.17 44.30 -2.70
C PRO A 1212 14.23 44.36 -1.59
N ILE A 1213 13.89 43.96 -0.37
CA ILE A 1213 14.80 43.96 0.78
C ILE A 1213 15.79 42.80 0.66
N ILE A 1214 15.32 41.62 0.21
CA ILE A 1214 16.20 40.48 -0.08
C ILE A 1214 17.08 40.75 -1.30
N ALA A 1215 16.56 41.40 -2.35
CA ALA A 1215 17.36 41.73 -3.53
C ALA A 1215 18.56 42.65 -3.23
N LYS A 1216 18.52 43.44 -2.15
CA LYS A 1216 19.64 44.28 -1.67
C LYS A 1216 20.68 43.54 -0.83
N THR A 1217 20.39 42.31 -0.41
CA THR A 1217 21.28 41.48 0.42
C THR A 1217 21.95 40.35 -0.37
N ARG A 1218 21.57 40.19 -1.64
CA ARG A 1218 22.37 39.53 -2.68
C ARG A 1218 23.25 40.58 -3.36
#